data_AF-A0AB40BCP7-F1
#
_entry.id   AF-A0AB40BCP7-F1
#
_cell.length_a   1.000
_cell.length_b   1.000
_cell.length_c   1.000
_cell.angle_alpha   90.00
_cell.angle_beta   90.00
_cell.angle_gamma   90.00
#
_symmetry.space_group_name_H-M   'P 1'
#
loop_
_entity.id
_entity.type
_entity.pdbx_description
1 polymer ?
#
loop_
_entity_poly.entity_id
_entity_poly.type
_entity_poly.pdbx_seq_one_letter_code
_entity_poly.pdbx_strand_id
1 'polypeptide(L)'
;MASPLRLSVLSPSFSPLTLLFSTSFKPSRLLSPPPHASVSSSPSSSSSSTTLTPHKLFSTSLKLGSFEGVKWGDLWSLNNWVVRDYYRLVDSVNGLEQSVRGLSDEQLRLKTTEFRQRLSRGETLADIQAEAFAVVREAARRTLGMRHFDVQIIGGAVLHDGCIAEMKTGEGKTLVSTLAAYLNALGGNGVHVVTVNDYLAQRDAEWMGRVHRFLGLSVGLIQRGMRADERRSNYGCDITYTNNSELGFDYLRDNLCGNKGQLVMRWPKPFHFAIVDEVDSVLIDEGRNPLLISGEANKDAARYPVAAKVAELLVRGIHYDVELKDNSVNLTEEGVALAEMVLETNDLWDENDPWARFLMNALKAKEFYRRDVQYIVRNGKALIINELTGRVEEKRRWSEGIHQAVEAKEGLQIQADSVVVAQITYQSLFKLYPKLSGMTGTAKTEEKEFLKMFQMPVIEVPTNLPNIRMDLPIQAFATARGKWEYVREEVEHMFQLGRPVLVGTTSVENSEYLSELLKDRKIPHNVLNARPKYAAREAETIAQAGRKYAITISTNMAGRGTDIILGGNPKMLAKKILEDRLLPFMTEEAPNVEIDGEQISQKGLSKIEIGPSSIALLAKAACIAKYGRKSKEDWPYQKAKLLIQESIEKSQSVDIDKLEKLLAEESELFLGDAITCAYLSVLQDCEAHCLNEGAEVKRLGGLHVIGTSLHESRRIDNQLRGRAGRQGDPGSTRFMVSLQDEMFQKFNFDTEWAVRLISRITNNEDIPIEGHTIVKQLLGLQINAEKYYFGIRKSLVEFDEVLEVQRKHVYDLRQLILTGTCKRLRMKLYLQMLIHLRALEIGLWGSS
;
A
#
# COMPACT_ATOMS: atom_id res chain seq x y z
N MET A 1 -27.37 -49.01 15.32
CA MET A 1 -26.65 -49.97 16.18
C MET A 1 -25.73 -50.80 15.28
N ALA A 2 -24.56 -51.13 15.82
CA ALA A 2 -23.49 -51.96 15.25
C ALA A 2 -22.58 -51.32 14.18
N SER A 3 -21.35 -51.08 14.61
CA SER A 3 -20.13 -50.76 13.86
C SER A 3 -19.72 -51.88 12.89
N PRO A 4 -18.80 -51.59 11.95
CA PRO A 4 -17.72 -52.55 11.74
C PRO A 4 -16.29 -51.95 11.63
N LEU A 5 -15.41 -52.87 12.00
CA LEU A 5 -13.95 -53.02 11.99
C LEU A 5 -13.08 -52.37 10.90
N ARG A 6 -11.83 -52.13 11.32
CA ARG A 6 -10.60 -51.74 10.59
C ARG A 6 -10.17 -52.73 9.50
N LEU A 7 -9.53 -52.20 8.46
CA LEU A 7 -8.50 -52.88 7.67
C LEU A 7 -7.36 -51.90 7.30
N SER A 8 -6.14 -52.41 7.38
CA SER A 8 -4.82 -51.80 7.24
C SER A 8 -4.34 -51.71 5.77
N VAL A 9 -3.54 -50.69 5.43
CA VAL A 9 -2.72 -50.68 4.20
C VAL A 9 -1.28 -50.25 4.50
N LEU A 10 -0.37 -51.06 3.98
CA LEU A 10 1.10 -51.02 4.06
C LEU A 10 1.69 -50.00 3.07
N SER A 11 2.80 -49.38 3.46
CA SER A 11 3.68 -48.56 2.60
C SER A 11 4.91 -49.37 2.15
N PRO A 12 5.43 -49.17 0.92
CA PRO A 12 6.78 -49.61 0.58
C PRO A 12 7.75 -48.42 0.48
N SER A 13 8.92 -48.65 1.06
CA SER A 13 10.13 -47.84 1.06
C SER A 13 10.98 -48.05 -0.20
N PHE A 14 11.59 -46.99 -0.75
CA PHE A 14 12.86 -47.09 -1.48
C PHE A 14 13.75 -45.87 -1.23
N SER A 15 15.04 -46.15 -1.07
CA SER A 15 16.14 -45.28 -0.64
C SER A 15 16.82 -44.53 -1.80
N PRO A 16 17.49 -43.38 -1.54
CA PRO A 16 18.36 -42.73 -2.50
C PRO A 16 19.83 -43.15 -2.34
N LEU A 17 20.49 -43.35 -3.49
CA LEU A 17 21.93 -43.61 -3.64
C LEU A 17 22.75 -42.32 -3.55
N THR A 18 23.79 -42.37 -2.72
CA THR A 18 24.80 -41.33 -2.47
C THR A 18 25.84 -41.27 -3.60
N LEU A 19 26.23 -40.07 -4.04
CA LEU A 19 27.59 -39.81 -4.58
C LEU A 19 28.12 -38.45 -4.10
N LEU A 20 29.40 -38.48 -3.72
CA LEU A 20 30.17 -37.56 -2.88
C LEU A 20 30.52 -36.20 -3.54
N PHE A 21 30.63 -35.13 -2.73
CA PHE A 21 31.91 -34.45 -2.42
C PHE A 21 31.77 -33.45 -1.24
N SER A 22 32.79 -33.48 -0.38
CA SER A 22 33.09 -32.71 0.85
C SER A 22 33.11 -31.18 0.66
N THR A 23 32.86 -30.30 1.64
CA THR A 23 33.61 -30.08 2.91
C THR A 23 32.80 -29.31 3.98
N SER A 24 33.27 -29.44 5.22
CA SER A 24 32.72 -29.10 6.55
C SER A 24 32.25 -27.66 6.84
N PHE A 25 31.26 -27.53 7.75
CA PHE A 25 31.38 -26.77 9.02
C PHE A 25 30.29 -27.23 10.02
N LYS A 26 30.68 -27.61 11.25
CA LYS A 26 29.79 -28.03 12.36
C LYS A 26 29.57 -26.86 13.35
N PRO A 27 28.39 -26.72 13.98
CA PRO A 27 28.21 -26.00 15.24
C PRO A 27 28.18 -26.96 16.45
N SER A 28 28.71 -26.51 17.60
CA SER A 28 28.82 -27.26 18.86
C SER A 28 27.56 -27.20 19.74
N ARG A 29 27.33 -28.31 20.46
CA ARG A 29 26.14 -28.70 21.24
C ARG A 29 26.02 -28.04 22.62
N LEU A 30 24.76 -27.84 23.01
CA LEU A 30 24.24 -27.69 24.38
C LEU A 30 24.40 -28.99 25.21
N LEU A 31 24.63 -28.84 26.52
CA LEU A 31 24.61 -29.91 27.53
C LEU A 31 23.50 -29.65 28.56
N SER A 32 22.70 -30.68 28.81
CA SER A 32 21.68 -30.81 29.86
C SER A 32 22.24 -31.53 31.12
N PRO A 33 21.60 -31.41 32.30
CA PRO A 33 22.20 -31.77 33.59
C PRO A 33 21.80 -33.17 34.13
N PRO A 34 22.50 -33.70 35.17
CA PRO A 34 22.02 -34.83 35.99
C PRO A 34 21.77 -34.45 37.49
N PRO A 35 21.23 -35.37 38.33
CA PRO A 35 20.14 -35.07 39.27
C PRO A 35 20.47 -35.04 40.79
N HIS A 36 19.41 -34.81 41.57
CA HIS A 36 19.27 -34.63 43.02
C HIS A 36 19.99 -35.61 43.97
N ALA A 37 20.49 -35.08 45.09
CA ALA A 37 20.52 -35.73 46.40
C ALA A 37 20.36 -34.69 47.53
N SER A 38 19.48 -35.01 48.48
CA SER A 38 19.06 -34.21 49.64
C SER A 38 19.86 -34.58 50.90
N VAL A 39 20.39 -33.62 51.64
CA VAL A 39 20.59 -33.72 53.11
C VAL A 39 20.50 -32.32 53.74
N SER A 40 19.71 -32.24 54.81
CA SER A 40 19.46 -31.14 55.73
C SER A 40 20.52 -30.99 56.84
N SER A 41 20.70 -29.75 57.34
CA SER A 41 20.76 -29.33 58.77
C SER A 41 21.89 -28.33 59.11
N SER A 42 21.47 -27.20 59.66
CA SER A 42 22.17 -26.11 60.37
C SER A 42 22.95 -26.56 61.64
N PRO A 43 23.57 -25.71 62.52
CA PRO A 43 23.66 -24.23 62.57
C PRO A 43 25.03 -23.60 63.02
N SER A 44 25.07 -22.26 62.96
CA SER A 44 25.71 -21.28 63.88
C SER A 44 27.21 -21.32 64.27
N SER A 45 27.85 -20.15 64.11
CA SER A 45 28.41 -19.27 65.18
C SER A 45 29.82 -18.71 64.91
N SER A 46 29.98 -17.40 65.18
CA SER A 46 31.17 -16.65 65.69
C SER A 46 32.54 -16.80 64.97
N SER A 47 33.42 -15.81 64.82
CA SER A 47 33.60 -14.49 65.46
C SER A 47 34.79 -13.75 64.81
N SER A 48 34.67 -12.42 64.75
CA SER A 48 35.69 -11.36 64.96
C SER A 48 37.13 -11.51 64.41
N SER A 49 37.52 -10.56 63.55
CA SER A 49 38.51 -9.47 63.80
C SER A 49 39.91 -9.81 63.26
N THR A 50 40.67 -8.94 62.58
CA THR A 50 40.99 -7.54 62.92
C THR A 50 41.70 -6.86 61.72
N THR A 51 41.27 -5.63 61.39
CA THR A 51 42.05 -4.41 61.01
C THR A 51 43.14 -4.45 59.91
N LEU A 52 42.97 -3.65 58.86
CA LEU A 52 43.62 -2.33 58.64
C LEU A 52 43.13 -1.67 57.33
N THR A 53 43.11 -0.34 57.33
CA THR A 53 42.30 0.59 56.53
C THR A 53 42.61 0.74 55.03
N PRO A 54 41.63 1.13 54.18
CA PRO A 54 41.80 1.36 52.75
C PRO A 54 42.09 2.83 52.38
N HIS A 55 42.91 3.03 51.34
CA HIS A 55 43.03 4.32 50.65
C HIS A 55 41.90 4.52 49.64
N LYS A 56 41.37 5.74 49.64
CA LYS A 56 40.30 6.29 48.79
C LYS A 56 40.50 6.00 47.30
N LEU A 57 39.45 5.47 46.67
CA LEU A 57 39.18 5.65 45.24
C LEU A 57 37.78 6.25 45.10
N PHE A 58 37.75 7.30 44.28
CA PHE A 58 36.62 8.21 44.05
C PHE A 58 35.35 7.48 43.65
N SER A 59 34.24 7.85 44.30
CA SER A 59 32.89 7.59 43.82
C SER A 59 32.53 8.64 42.78
N THR A 60 32.38 8.23 41.53
CA THR A 60 31.54 8.93 40.56
C THR A 60 30.23 8.17 40.46
N SER A 61 29.24 8.67 41.20
CA SER A 61 27.84 8.29 41.05
C SER A 61 27.37 8.67 39.65
N LEU A 62 27.25 7.67 38.78
CA LEU A 62 26.39 7.77 37.60
C LEU A 62 24.96 8.01 38.11
N LYS A 63 24.46 9.23 37.90
CA LYS A 63 23.05 9.56 38.10
C LYS A 63 22.22 8.69 37.15
N LEU A 64 21.71 7.59 37.68
CA LEU A 64 20.65 6.82 37.05
C LEU A 64 19.42 7.73 37.01
N GLY A 65 19.07 8.21 35.82
CA GLY A 65 17.84 8.96 35.60
C GLY A 65 16.64 8.16 36.12
N SER A 66 15.72 8.87 36.76
CA SER A 66 14.49 8.37 37.38
C SER A 66 13.69 7.46 36.43
N PHE A 67 13.68 6.16 36.75
CA PHE A 67 12.77 5.18 36.17
C PHE A 67 11.46 5.17 36.96
N GLU A 68 10.55 6.10 36.65
CA GLU A 68 9.14 5.96 37.01
C GLU A 68 8.39 5.42 35.78
N GLY A 69 7.86 4.21 35.87
CA GLY A 69 6.84 3.71 34.91
C GLY A 69 7.10 2.41 34.15
N VAL A 70 8.18 1.66 34.40
CA VAL A 70 8.37 0.36 33.73
C VAL A 70 7.50 -0.71 34.38
N LYS A 71 6.48 -1.21 33.66
CA LYS A 71 5.66 -2.33 34.12
C LYS A 71 6.51 -3.60 34.15
N TRP A 72 6.37 -4.41 35.20
CA TRP A 72 7.15 -5.65 35.38
C TRP A 72 7.04 -6.63 34.19
N GLY A 73 5.94 -6.58 33.42
CA GLY A 73 5.77 -7.37 32.19
C GLY A 73 6.65 -6.92 31.02
N ASP A 74 7.06 -5.65 30.96
CA ASP A 74 7.82 -5.10 29.83
C ASP A 74 9.29 -5.57 29.86
N LEU A 75 9.83 -5.85 31.05
CA LEU A 75 11.18 -6.40 31.24
C LEU A 75 11.36 -7.82 30.68
N TRP A 76 10.26 -8.55 30.49
CA TRP A 76 10.25 -9.92 29.96
C TRP A 76 9.79 -10.00 28.50
N SER A 77 9.39 -8.87 27.90
CA SER A 77 8.92 -8.86 26.52
C SER A 77 10.09 -8.99 25.53
N LEU A 78 9.98 -9.90 24.56
CA LEU A 78 11.00 -10.09 23.52
C LEU A 78 11.30 -8.79 22.76
N ASN A 79 10.27 -7.97 22.52
CA ASN A 79 10.40 -6.68 21.84
C ASN A 79 11.36 -5.73 22.58
N ASN A 80 11.28 -5.64 23.91
CA ASN A 80 12.13 -4.76 24.70
C ASN A 80 13.61 -5.17 24.60
N TRP A 81 13.90 -6.48 24.64
CA TRP A 81 15.27 -6.99 24.49
C TRP A 81 15.84 -6.70 23.10
N VAL A 82 15.05 -6.90 22.04
CA VAL A 82 15.45 -6.61 20.66
C VAL A 82 15.70 -5.11 20.47
N VAL A 83 14.76 -4.26 20.90
CA VAL A 83 14.91 -2.80 20.84
C VAL A 83 16.14 -2.32 21.61
N ARG A 84 16.42 -2.89 22.78
CA ARG A 84 17.61 -2.56 23.58
C ARG A 84 18.92 -2.90 22.86
N ASP A 85 18.95 -3.95 22.04
CA ASP A 85 20.14 -4.27 21.24
C ASP A 85 20.37 -3.22 20.14
N TYR A 86 19.30 -2.75 19.48
CA TYR A 86 19.41 -1.67 18.50
C TYR A 86 19.92 -0.35 19.08
N TYR A 87 19.71 -0.08 20.38
CA TYR A 87 20.30 1.10 21.01
C TYR A 87 21.84 1.09 20.98
N ARG A 88 22.49 -0.08 20.90
CA ARG A 88 23.96 -0.15 20.71
C ARG A 88 24.39 0.42 19.36
N LEU A 89 23.58 0.16 18.32
CA LEU A 89 23.79 0.77 17.01
C LEU A 89 23.53 2.27 17.07
N VAL A 90 22.47 2.71 17.76
CA VAL A 90 22.17 4.14 17.97
C VAL A 90 23.36 4.85 18.62
N ASP A 91 23.92 4.30 19.69
CA ASP A 91 25.09 4.86 20.38
C ASP A 91 26.30 4.97 19.45
N SER A 92 26.53 3.95 18.62
CA SER A 92 27.61 3.92 17.63
C SER A 92 27.41 5.00 16.55
N VAL A 93 26.19 5.15 16.03
CA VAL A 93 25.84 6.18 15.04
C VAL A 93 25.97 7.58 15.64
N ASN A 94 25.52 7.77 16.89
CA ASN A 94 25.65 9.03 17.61
C ASN A 94 27.12 9.40 17.86
N GLY A 95 27.97 8.42 18.18
CA GLY A 95 29.42 8.62 18.37
C GLY A 95 30.14 9.10 17.09
N LEU A 96 29.62 8.76 15.91
CA LEU A 96 30.16 9.17 14.61
C LEU A 96 29.62 10.53 14.12
N GLU A 97 28.60 11.10 14.77
CA GLU A 97 27.92 12.31 14.29
C GLU A 97 28.87 13.50 14.17
N GLN A 98 29.75 13.70 15.14
CA GLN A 98 30.68 14.84 15.14
C GLN A 98 31.73 14.75 14.02
N SER A 99 32.24 13.55 13.72
CA SER A 99 33.23 13.36 12.67
C SER A 99 32.61 13.50 11.28
N VAL A 100 31.41 12.94 11.07
CA VAL A 100 30.67 13.02 9.80
C VAL A 100 30.20 14.46 9.54
N ARG A 101 29.79 15.20 10.57
CA ARG A 101 29.41 16.62 10.45
C ARG A 101 30.56 17.51 9.95
N GLY A 102 31.81 17.14 10.24
CA GLY A 102 33.00 17.86 9.78
C GLY A 102 33.34 17.65 8.31
N LEU A 103 32.72 16.68 7.62
CA LEU A 103 33.00 16.38 6.23
C LEU A 103 32.39 17.44 5.28
N SER A 104 33.08 17.74 4.18
CA SER A 104 32.50 18.51 3.08
C SER A 104 31.44 17.69 2.32
N ASP A 105 30.62 18.35 1.50
CA ASP A 105 29.60 17.67 0.68
C ASP A 105 30.23 16.66 -0.28
N GLU A 106 31.39 17.01 -0.87
CA GLU A 106 32.16 16.13 -1.74
C GLU A 106 32.69 14.90 -0.97
N GLN A 107 33.23 15.11 0.23
CA GLN A 107 33.70 14.02 1.08
C GLN A 107 32.55 13.09 1.51
N LEU A 108 31.38 13.65 1.81
CA LEU A 108 30.20 12.86 2.17
C LEU A 108 29.70 12.02 0.99
N ARG A 109 29.77 12.56 -0.23
CA ARG A 109 29.45 11.80 -1.45
C ARG A 109 30.50 10.71 -1.75
N LEU A 110 31.78 10.98 -1.50
CA LEU A 110 32.86 10.01 -1.70
C LEU A 110 32.74 8.79 -0.77
N LYS A 111 32.09 8.92 0.40
CA LYS A 111 31.82 7.79 1.31
C LYS A 111 31.07 6.65 0.62
N THR A 112 30.16 6.93 -0.31
CA THR A 112 29.46 5.89 -1.09
C THR A 112 30.44 5.04 -1.90
N THR A 113 31.44 5.68 -2.52
CA THR A 113 32.48 4.97 -3.29
C THR A 113 33.39 4.17 -2.37
N GLU A 114 33.77 4.75 -1.22
CA GLU A 114 34.55 4.08 -0.18
C GLU A 114 33.84 2.81 0.33
N PHE A 115 32.56 2.90 0.67
CA PHE A 115 31.79 1.74 1.15
C PHE A 115 31.66 0.66 0.07
N ARG A 116 31.39 1.03 -1.19
CA ARG A 116 31.36 0.06 -2.30
C ARG A 116 32.70 -0.66 -2.47
N GLN A 117 33.82 0.05 -2.33
CA GLN A 117 35.15 -0.55 -2.37
C GLN A 117 35.40 -1.48 -1.17
N ARG A 118 35.01 -1.09 0.05
CA ARG A 118 35.11 -1.93 1.25
C ARG A 118 34.32 -3.23 1.12
N LEU A 119 33.08 -3.15 0.63
CA LEU A 119 32.26 -4.35 0.33
C LEU A 119 32.91 -5.24 -0.73
N SER A 120 33.52 -4.66 -1.78
CA SER A 120 34.24 -5.45 -2.79
C SER A 120 35.49 -6.16 -2.25
N ARG A 121 36.05 -5.69 -1.13
CA ARG A 121 37.19 -6.29 -0.43
C ARG A 121 36.78 -7.36 0.59
N GLY A 122 35.48 -7.60 0.77
CA GLY A 122 34.94 -8.65 1.61
C GLY A 122 34.36 -8.21 2.96
N GLU A 123 34.31 -6.90 3.25
CA GLU A 123 33.51 -6.40 4.39
C GLU A 123 32.01 -6.66 4.16
N THR A 124 31.26 -6.84 5.24
CA THR A 124 29.82 -7.08 5.20
C THR A 124 29.02 -5.79 5.37
N LEU A 125 27.72 -5.82 5.03
CA LEU A 125 26.82 -4.68 5.28
C LEU A 125 26.70 -4.34 6.77
N ALA A 126 26.86 -5.33 7.66
CA ALA A 126 26.82 -5.12 9.11
C ALA A 126 28.03 -4.31 9.60
N ASP A 127 29.22 -4.58 9.04
CA ASP A 127 30.47 -3.90 9.43
C ASP A 127 30.42 -2.39 9.14
N ILE A 128 29.75 -2.00 8.06
CA ILE A 128 29.63 -0.59 7.64
C ILE A 128 28.33 0.08 8.08
N GLN A 129 27.42 -0.63 8.76
CA GLN A 129 26.05 -0.16 9.03
C GLN A 129 26.02 1.16 9.81
N ALA A 130 26.78 1.25 10.90
CA ALA A 130 26.82 2.45 11.75
C ALA A 130 27.36 3.67 10.99
N GLU A 131 28.44 3.52 10.23
CA GLU A 131 29.03 4.58 9.41
C GLU A 131 28.07 5.02 8.29
N ALA A 132 27.46 4.06 7.59
CA ALA A 132 26.50 4.33 6.53
C ALA A 132 25.28 5.10 7.06
N PHE A 133 24.75 4.71 8.22
CA PHE A 133 23.61 5.39 8.84
C PHE A 133 23.95 6.81 9.30
N ALA A 134 25.16 7.03 9.84
CA ALA A 134 25.63 8.37 10.19
C ALA A 134 25.76 9.28 8.94
N VAL A 135 26.28 8.74 7.84
CA VAL A 135 26.39 9.45 6.54
C VAL A 135 25.01 9.81 5.99
N VAL A 136 24.05 8.89 6.00
CA VAL A 136 22.66 9.15 5.55
C VAL A 136 21.97 10.18 6.43
N ARG A 137 22.15 10.10 7.75
CA ARG A 137 21.61 11.09 8.71
C ARG A 137 22.12 12.49 8.40
N GLU A 138 23.43 12.64 8.16
CA GLU A 138 24.01 13.93 7.84
C GLU A 138 23.55 14.45 6.47
N ALA A 139 23.43 13.56 5.47
CA ALA A 139 22.89 13.93 4.17
C ALA A 139 21.43 14.41 4.25
N ALA A 140 20.59 13.74 5.05
CA ALA A 140 19.22 14.18 5.29
C ALA A 140 19.16 15.54 6.01
N ARG A 141 20.07 15.77 6.97
CA ARG A 141 20.19 17.07 7.65
C ARG A 141 20.54 18.19 6.67
N ARG A 142 21.48 17.97 5.76
CA ARG A 142 21.91 18.98 4.76
C ARG A 142 20.88 19.24 3.66
N THR A 143 20.25 18.18 3.16
CA THR A 143 19.36 18.27 1.98
C THR A 143 17.91 18.55 2.34
N LEU A 144 17.43 18.03 3.47
CA LEU A 144 16.03 18.13 3.88
C LEU A 144 15.83 19.02 5.12
N GLY A 145 16.91 19.39 5.82
CA GLY A 145 16.83 20.05 7.12
C GLY A 145 16.36 19.12 8.25
N MET A 146 16.38 17.79 8.02
CA MET A 146 15.82 16.80 8.95
C MET A 146 16.92 15.86 9.44
N ARG A 147 17.21 15.90 10.74
CA ARG A 147 18.09 14.93 11.40
C ARG A 147 17.28 13.72 11.84
N HIS A 148 17.71 12.50 11.49
CA HIS A 148 17.07 11.29 12.00
C HIS A 148 17.10 11.22 13.53
N PHE A 149 15.96 10.99 14.16
CA PHE A 149 15.85 10.68 15.59
C PHE A 149 16.42 9.29 15.90
N ASP A 150 16.69 9.03 17.17
CA ASP A 150 17.26 7.75 17.62
C ASP A 150 16.29 6.60 17.35
N VAL A 151 14.99 6.80 17.56
CA VAL A 151 13.94 5.82 17.21
C VAL A 151 13.87 5.56 15.70
N GLN A 152 14.24 6.54 14.87
CA GLN A 152 14.27 6.38 13.41
C GLN A 152 15.49 5.56 12.96
N ILE A 153 16.62 5.67 13.67
CA ILE A 153 17.77 4.78 13.47
C ILE A 153 17.41 3.33 13.79
N ILE A 154 16.69 3.10 14.90
CA ILE A 154 16.17 1.78 15.25
C ILE A 154 15.25 1.25 14.13
N GLY A 155 14.29 2.06 13.67
CA GLY A 155 13.42 1.68 12.56
C GLY A 155 14.20 1.32 11.29
N GLY A 156 15.25 2.07 10.96
CA GLY A 156 16.11 1.78 9.81
C GLY A 156 16.88 0.47 9.95
N ALA A 157 17.30 0.13 11.17
CA ALA A 157 17.95 -1.14 11.47
C ALA A 157 16.98 -2.32 11.37
N VAL A 158 15.76 -2.18 11.92
CA VAL A 158 14.69 -3.18 11.79
C VAL A 158 14.36 -3.46 10.32
N LEU A 159 14.27 -2.41 9.50
CA LEU A 159 14.07 -2.56 8.05
C LEU A 159 15.27 -3.24 7.37
N HIS A 160 16.49 -2.94 7.80
CA HIS A 160 17.67 -3.63 7.32
C HIS A 160 17.69 -5.10 7.75
N ASP A 161 17.08 -5.51 8.85
CA ASP A 161 17.10 -6.91 9.28
C ASP A 161 16.06 -7.80 8.59
N GLY A 162 15.23 -7.23 7.70
CA GLY A 162 14.15 -7.99 7.04
C GLY A 162 12.90 -8.13 7.92
N CYS A 163 12.72 -7.22 8.86
CA CYS A 163 11.60 -7.23 9.80
C CYS A 163 10.57 -6.14 9.44
N ILE A 164 9.42 -6.16 10.13
CA ILE A 164 8.44 -5.07 10.08
C ILE A 164 8.71 -4.09 11.21
N ALA A 165 8.98 -2.84 10.85
CA ALA A 165 9.09 -1.73 11.80
C ALA A 165 7.69 -1.14 12.04
N GLU A 166 7.09 -1.42 13.20
CA GLU A 166 5.88 -0.71 13.61
C GLU A 166 6.27 0.64 14.22
N MET A 167 6.00 1.71 13.47
CA MET A 167 6.25 3.10 13.86
C MET A 167 4.95 3.90 13.73
N LYS A 168 4.48 4.49 14.83
CA LYS A 168 3.22 5.25 14.85
C LYS A 168 3.26 6.40 13.81
N THR A 169 2.09 6.83 13.36
CA THR A 169 2.01 7.83 12.28
C THR A 169 2.55 9.18 12.74
N GLY A 170 3.34 9.85 11.90
CA GLY A 170 4.07 11.07 12.26
C GLY A 170 5.46 10.83 12.89
N GLU A 171 5.93 9.60 13.04
CA GLU A 171 7.32 9.29 13.45
C GLU A 171 8.34 9.39 12.31
N GLY A 172 7.92 9.78 11.09
CA GLY A 172 8.80 9.95 9.94
C GLY A 172 9.17 8.67 9.19
N LYS A 173 8.22 7.73 9.02
CA LYS A 173 8.39 6.46 8.29
C LYS A 173 9.12 6.60 6.94
N THR A 174 8.70 7.57 6.12
CA THR A 174 9.31 7.83 4.82
C THR A 174 10.80 8.16 4.93
N LEU A 175 11.21 8.96 5.92
CA LEU A 175 12.62 9.30 6.18
C LEU A 175 13.41 8.10 6.73
N VAL A 176 12.78 7.21 7.49
CA VAL A 176 13.42 6.00 8.03
C VAL A 176 13.85 5.06 6.90
N SER A 177 13.05 4.96 5.84
CA SER A 177 13.35 4.09 4.69
C SER A 177 14.70 4.40 4.03
N THR A 178 15.17 5.64 4.10
CA THR A 178 16.42 6.06 3.44
C THR A 178 17.65 5.36 4.01
N LEU A 179 17.62 5.02 5.31
CA LEU A 179 18.73 4.34 6.00
C LEU A 179 18.92 2.93 5.43
N ALA A 180 17.86 2.13 5.46
CA ALA A 180 17.89 0.76 4.95
C ALA A 180 18.05 0.72 3.43
N ALA A 181 17.40 1.62 2.69
CA ALA A 181 17.50 1.68 1.23
C ALA A 181 18.93 2.00 0.79
N TYR A 182 19.57 3.00 1.39
CA TYR A 182 20.96 3.35 1.07
C TYR A 182 21.91 2.18 1.34
N LEU A 183 21.87 1.61 2.55
CA LEU A 183 22.80 0.54 2.94
C LEU A 183 22.70 -0.68 2.02
N ASN A 184 21.47 -1.14 1.71
CA ASN A 184 21.28 -2.30 0.84
C ASN A 184 21.53 -1.96 -0.65
N ALA A 185 21.41 -0.69 -1.07
CA ALA A 185 21.72 -0.25 -2.43
C ALA A 185 23.23 -0.22 -2.73
N LEU A 186 24.10 -0.18 -1.71
CA LEU A 186 25.55 -0.23 -1.89
C LEU A 186 26.01 -1.52 -2.59
N GLY A 187 25.25 -2.62 -2.50
CA GLY A 187 25.52 -3.87 -3.21
C GLY A 187 25.26 -3.84 -4.72
N GLY A 188 24.66 -2.78 -5.27
CA GLY A 188 24.43 -2.62 -6.71
C GLY A 188 23.33 -3.50 -7.33
N ASN A 189 22.72 -4.39 -6.55
CA ASN A 189 21.68 -5.31 -7.02
C ASN A 189 20.31 -4.64 -7.21
N GLY A 190 20.11 -3.44 -6.66
CA GLY A 190 18.85 -2.69 -6.73
C GLY A 190 17.99 -2.88 -5.48
N VAL A 191 17.29 -1.82 -5.08
CA VAL A 191 16.33 -1.82 -3.96
C VAL A 191 14.98 -1.31 -4.47
N HIS A 192 13.90 -2.01 -4.14
CA HIS A 192 12.54 -1.57 -4.46
C HIS A 192 11.88 -0.99 -3.22
N VAL A 193 11.49 0.28 -3.28
CA VAL A 193 10.64 0.93 -2.26
C VAL A 193 9.22 0.92 -2.80
N VAL A 194 8.35 0.11 -2.18
CA VAL A 194 7.00 -0.13 -2.65
C VAL A 194 6.02 0.66 -1.80
N THR A 195 5.20 1.48 -2.44
CA THR A 195 4.15 2.27 -1.78
C THR A 195 2.76 1.81 -2.23
N VAL A 196 1.72 2.36 -1.59
CA VAL A 196 0.31 2.02 -1.87
C VAL A 196 -0.16 2.56 -3.23
N ASN A 197 0.35 3.70 -3.69
CA ASN A 197 -0.13 4.33 -4.93
C ASN A 197 0.96 5.15 -5.65
N ASP A 198 0.68 5.51 -6.91
CA ASP A 198 1.60 6.26 -7.77
C ASP A 198 1.99 7.63 -7.21
N TYR A 199 1.07 8.32 -6.54
CA TYR A 199 1.32 9.65 -5.98
C TYR A 199 2.37 9.59 -4.86
N LEU A 200 2.24 8.62 -3.94
CA LEU A 200 3.21 8.42 -2.86
C LEU A 200 4.56 7.97 -3.41
N ALA A 201 4.57 7.05 -4.38
CA ALA A 201 5.81 6.63 -5.06
C ALA A 201 6.56 7.83 -5.67
N GLN A 202 5.85 8.69 -6.41
CA GLN A 202 6.43 9.87 -7.02
C GLN A 202 6.95 10.86 -5.98
N ARG A 203 6.10 11.22 -5.01
CA ARG A 203 6.45 12.17 -3.94
C ARG A 203 7.69 11.71 -3.19
N ASP A 204 7.77 10.44 -2.82
CA ASP A 204 8.86 9.92 -2.01
C ASP A 204 10.15 9.78 -2.85
N ALA A 205 10.05 9.41 -4.13
CA ALA A 205 11.17 9.41 -5.07
C ALA A 205 11.76 10.81 -5.30
N GLU A 206 10.92 11.84 -5.34
CA GLU A 206 11.35 13.24 -5.50
C GLU A 206 11.90 13.80 -4.19
N TRP A 207 11.29 13.46 -3.05
CA TRP A 207 11.64 14.00 -1.74
C TRP A 207 12.83 13.28 -1.11
N MET A 208 12.71 11.96 -0.83
CA MET A 208 13.80 11.17 -0.25
C MET A 208 14.91 10.89 -1.25
N GLY A 209 14.59 10.84 -2.55
CA GLY A 209 15.60 10.69 -3.60
C GLY A 209 16.65 11.80 -3.60
N ARG A 210 16.40 12.97 -3.00
CA ARG A 210 17.43 14.01 -2.83
C ARG A 210 18.59 13.54 -1.96
N VAL A 211 18.28 12.83 -0.86
CA VAL A 211 19.29 12.26 0.04
C VAL A 211 20.15 11.25 -0.72
N HIS A 212 19.48 10.35 -1.46
CA HIS A 212 20.16 9.31 -2.24
C HIS A 212 21.02 9.88 -3.38
N ARG A 213 20.48 10.83 -4.16
CA ARG A 213 21.22 11.51 -5.25
C ARG A 213 22.38 12.34 -4.72
N PHE A 214 22.21 13.01 -3.58
CA PHE A 214 23.29 13.76 -2.91
C PHE A 214 24.47 12.84 -2.54
N LEU A 215 24.17 11.64 -2.03
CA LEU A 215 25.15 10.60 -1.77
C LEU A 215 25.63 9.86 -3.03
N GLY A 216 25.19 10.25 -4.23
CA GLY A 216 25.67 9.69 -5.49
C GLY A 216 25.00 8.37 -5.92
N LEU A 217 23.88 7.98 -5.31
CA LEU A 217 23.05 6.87 -5.79
C LEU A 217 22.05 7.36 -6.86
N SER A 218 21.73 6.46 -7.79
CA SER A 218 20.67 6.66 -8.78
C SER A 218 19.30 6.28 -8.22
N VAL A 219 18.28 7.07 -8.54
CA VAL A 219 16.89 6.87 -8.06
C VAL A 219 15.95 6.83 -9.25
N GLY A 220 15.24 5.71 -9.42
CA GLY A 220 14.22 5.50 -10.43
C GLY A 220 12.81 5.56 -9.85
N LEU A 221 11.83 5.82 -10.73
CA LEU A 221 10.41 5.87 -10.42
C LEU A 221 9.63 5.08 -11.49
N ILE A 222 8.72 4.22 -11.06
CA ILE A 222 7.79 3.50 -11.93
C ILE A 222 6.38 4.05 -11.72
N GLN A 223 5.72 4.45 -12.81
CA GLN A 223 4.34 4.93 -12.81
C GLN A 223 3.53 4.30 -13.95
N ARG A 224 2.21 4.32 -13.77
CA ARG A 224 1.27 3.91 -14.81
C ARG A 224 1.47 4.72 -16.10
N GLY A 225 1.43 4.05 -17.25
CA GLY A 225 1.55 4.68 -18.56
C GLY A 225 2.98 4.91 -19.05
N MET A 226 4.00 4.68 -18.21
CA MET A 226 5.40 4.69 -18.65
C MET A 226 5.68 3.64 -19.72
N ARG A 227 6.51 4.01 -20.70
CA ARG A 227 6.94 3.12 -21.77
C ARG A 227 7.93 2.07 -21.25
N ALA A 228 8.07 0.97 -21.98
CA ALA A 228 8.97 -0.13 -21.59
C ALA A 228 10.44 0.29 -21.49
N ASP A 229 10.90 1.21 -22.34
CA ASP A 229 12.24 1.79 -22.31
C ASP A 229 12.49 2.64 -21.06
N GLU A 230 11.52 3.46 -20.67
CA GLU A 230 11.57 4.26 -19.44
C GLU A 230 11.57 3.36 -18.20
N ARG A 231 10.70 2.34 -18.15
CA ARG A 231 10.65 1.37 -17.04
C ARG A 231 11.98 0.65 -16.87
N ARG A 232 12.60 0.21 -17.97
CA ARG A 232 13.92 -0.43 -17.94
C ARG A 232 15.00 0.48 -17.38
N SER A 233 15.01 1.76 -17.78
CA SER A 233 15.95 2.73 -17.23
C SER A 233 15.75 2.93 -15.73
N ASN A 234 14.49 3.02 -15.28
CA ASN A 234 14.14 3.23 -13.88
C ASN A 234 14.46 2.02 -13.01
N TYR A 235 14.11 0.80 -13.43
CA TYR A 235 14.57 -0.42 -12.74
C TYR A 235 16.09 -0.53 -12.76
N GLY A 236 16.80 0.06 -13.73
CA GLY A 236 18.27 0.13 -13.78
C GLY A 236 18.91 1.00 -12.68
N CYS A 237 18.14 1.77 -11.91
CA CYS A 237 18.65 2.61 -10.82
C CYS A 237 18.90 1.85 -9.51
N ASP A 238 19.85 2.31 -8.69
CA ASP A 238 20.23 1.70 -7.41
C ASP A 238 19.01 1.53 -6.47
N ILE A 239 18.11 2.51 -6.47
CA ILE A 239 16.84 2.49 -5.73
C ILE A 239 15.71 2.80 -6.71
N THR A 240 14.64 2.02 -6.71
CA THR A 240 13.45 2.22 -7.53
C THR A 240 12.22 2.35 -6.65
N TYR A 241 11.52 3.47 -6.78
CA TYR A 241 10.21 3.67 -6.16
C TYR A 241 9.12 3.20 -7.11
N THR A 242 8.14 2.45 -6.60
CA THR A 242 7.02 1.92 -7.37
C THR A 242 5.81 1.75 -6.47
N ASN A 243 4.63 1.56 -7.06
CA ASN A 243 3.51 0.97 -6.34
C ASN A 243 3.54 -0.57 -6.47
N ASN A 244 2.77 -1.26 -5.63
CA ASN A 244 2.67 -2.72 -5.61
C ASN A 244 2.05 -3.32 -6.90
N SER A 245 1.02 -2.68 -7.45
CA SER A 245 0.29 -3.13 -8.64
C SER A 245 1.20 -3.12 -9.88
N GLU A 246 1.90 -2.01 -10.13
CA GLU A 246 2.82 -1.82 -11.25
C GLU A 246 3.99 -2.79 -11.17
N LEU A 247 4.56 -3.00 -9.98
CA LEU A 247 5.61 -4.00 -9.75
C LEU A 247 5.13 -5.42 -10.13
N GLY A 248 3.94 -5.80 -9.68
CA GLY A 248 3.39 -7.12 -9.98
C GLY A 248 3.02 -7.28 -11.46
N PHE A 249 2.45 -6.26 -12.09
CA PHE A 249 2.14 -6.29 -13.51
C PHE A 249 3.39 -6.30 -14.39
N ASP A 250 4.46 -5.58 -14.03
CA ASP A 250 5.73 -5.66 -14.73
C ASP A 250 6.36 -7.05 -14.63
N TYR A 251 6.29 -7.69 -13.46
CA TYR A 251 6.72 -9.08 -13.31
C TYR A 251 5.90 -10.03 -14.19
N LEU A 252 4.57 -9.90 -14.21
CA LEU A 252 3.71 -10.72 -15.08
C LEU A 252 4.02 -10.46 -16.56
N ARG A 253 4.13 -9.19 -16.99
CA ARG A 253 4.44 -8.80 -18.37
C ARG A 253 5.78 -9.36 -18.83
N ASP A 254 6.83 -9.24 -18.01
CA ASP A 254 8.17 -9.74 -18.33
C ASP A 254 8.18 -11.26 -18.56
N ASN A 255 7.36 -12.02 -17.83
CA ASN A 255 7.23 -13.46 -18.02
C ASN A 255 6.38 -13.85 -19.24
N LEU A 256 5.58 -12.92 -19.77
CA LEU A 256 4.82 -13.09 -21.02
C LEU A 256 5.58 -12.62 -22.27
N CYS A 257 6.65 -11.83 -22.11
CA CYS A 257 7.44 -11.33 -23.24
C CYS A 257 7.99 -12.45 -24.15
N GLY A 258 8.02 -12.16 -25.45
CA GLY A 258 8.57 -13.08 -26.47
C GLY A 258 10.04 -12.80 -26.82
N ASN A 259 10.56 -11.64 -26.45
CA ASN A 259 11.94 -11.22 -26.74
C ASN A 259 12.59 -10.58 -25.52
N LYS A 260 13.89 -10.86 -25.31
CA LYS A 260 14.73 -10.24 -24.29
C LYS A 260 14.70 -8.71 -24.32
N GLY A 261 14.61 -8.12 -25.52
CA GLY A 261 14.55 -6.65 -25.69
C GLY A 261 13.27 -5.98 -25.16
N GLN A 262 12.26 -6.76 -24.75
CA GLN A 262 11.02 -6.26 -24.16
C GLN A 262 11.02 -6.30 -22.63
N LEU A 263 11.95 -7.04 -22.01
CA LEU A 263 12.05 -7.14 -20.56
C LEU A 263 12.36 -5.77 -19.95
N VAL A 264 11.69 -5.44 -18.85
CA VAL A 264 11.87 -4.17 -18.13
C VAL A 264 12.59 -4.35 -16.79
N MET A 265 12.42 -5.48 -16.10
CA MET A 265 13.06 -5.74 -14.81
C MET A 265 14.50 -6.26 -14.95
N ARG A 266 15.24 -6.31 -13.82
CA ARG A 266 16.66 -6.72 -13.75
C ARG A 266 16.87 -8.24 -13.89
N TRP A 267 16.61 -8.82 -15.05
CA TRP A 267 16.88 -10.24 -15.28
C TRP A 267 18.38 -10.55 -15.33
N PRO A 268 18.84 -11.71 -14.77
CA PRO A 268 18.03 -12.84 -14.29
C PRO A 268 17.52 -12.75 -12.85
N LYS A 269 17.91 -11.73 -12.07
CA LYS A 269 17.53 -11.57 -10.65
C LYS A 269 16.71 -10.28 -10.45
N PRO A 270 15.42 -10.27 -10.82
CA PRO A 270 14.60 -9.05 -10.77
C PRO A 270 14.28 -8.58 -9.34
N PHE A 271 14.52 -9.42 -8.32
CA PHE A 271 14.22 -9.14 -6.92
C PHE A 271 15.46 -9.32 -6.04
N HIS A 272 15.73 -8.34 -5.17
CA HIS A 272 16.86 -8.37 -4.24
C HIS A 272 16.45 -7.96 -2.82
N PHE A 273 16.03 -6.70 -2.66
CA PHE A 273 15.52 -6.17 -1.40
C PHE A 273 14.31 -5.29 -1.66
N ALA A 274 13.23 -5.52 -0.92
CA ALA A 274 12.05 -4.66 -0.92
C ALA A 274 11.78 -4.06 0.46
N ILE A 275 11.49 -2.77 0.47
CA ILE A 275 10.91 -2.07 1.62
C ILE A 275 9.47 -1.74 1.24
N VAL A 276 8.51 -2.36 1.90
CA VAL A 276 7.08 -2.10 1.69
C VAL A 276 6.61 -1.05 2.69
N ASP A 277 6.32 0.16 2.20
CA ASP A 277 5.61 1.16 2.98
C ASP A 277 4.15 0.74 3.15
N GLU A 278 3.60 1.02 4.32
CA GLU A 278 2.23 0.65 4.68
C GLU A 278 1.97 -0.86 4.42
N VAL A 279 2.90 -1.69 4.91
CA VAL A 279 2.97 -3.14 4.63
C VAL A 279 1.68 -3.89 4.95
N ASP A 280 0.95 -3.43 5.97
CA ASP A 280 -0.34 -3.97 6.35
C ASP A 280 -1.41 -3.71 5.29
N SER A 281 -1.41 -2.56 4.63
CA SER A 281 -2.33 -2.36 3.52
C SER A 281 -1.91 -3.07 2.25
N VAL A 282 -0.61 -3.10 1.93
CA VAL A 282 -0.15 -3.76 0.70
C VAL A 282 -0.32 -5.28 0.79
N LEU A 283 0.07 -5.91 1.90
CA LEU A 283 0.08 -7.37 2.03
C LEU A 283 -1.20 -7.97 2.62
N ILE A 284 -1.99 -7.18 3.38
CA ILE A 284 -3.21 -7.68 4.04
C ILE A 284 -4.48 -7.12 3.38
N ASP A 285 -4.60 -5.79 3.24
CA ASP A 285 -5.80 -5.18 2.65
C ASP A 285 -5.93 -5.44 1.15
N GLU A 286 -4.87 -5.13 0.40
CA GLU A 286 -4.83 -5.33 -1.06
C GLU A 286 -4.54 -6.78 -1.45
N GLY A 287 -3.91 -7.54 -0.54
CA GLY A 287 -3.70 -8.98 -0.64
C GLY A 287 -4.97 -9.84 -0.70
N ARG A 288 -6.16 -9.23 -0.74
CA ARG A 288 -7.46 -9.93 -0.89
C ARG A 288 -7.73 -10.41 -2.31
N ASN A 289 -7.19 -9.73 -3.33
CA ASN A 289 -7.43 -10.06 -4.74
C ASN A 289 -6.10 -10.33 -5.47
N PRO A 290 -6.03 -11.34 -6.35
CA PRO A 290 -4.85 -11.57 -7.17
C PRO A 290 -4.72 -10.53 -8.29
N LEU A 291 -3.50 -10.28 -8.72
CA LEU A 291 -3.21 -9.57 -9.96
C LEU A 291 -3.42 -10.52 -11.14
N LEU A 292 -4.15 -10.07 -12.16
CA LEU A 292 -4.50 -10.88 -13.33
C LEU A 292 -4.35 -10.08 -14.61
N ILE A 293 -3.73 -10.69 -15.61
CA ILE A 293 -3.67 -10.22 -17.00
C ILE A 293 -4.60 -11.11 -17.80
N SER A 294 -5.69 -10.52 -18.27
CA SER A 294 -6.59 -11.16 -19.23
C SER A 294 -6.10 -10.90 -20.65
N GLY A 295 -6.17 -11.91 -21.50
CA GLY A 295 -5.95 -11.81 -22.94
C GLY A 295 -7.22 -12.21 -23.69
N GLU A 296 -7.26 -11.87 -24.97
CA GLU A 296 -8.33 -12.28 -25.87
C GLU A 296 -8.08 -13.70 -26.38
N ALA A 297 -9.06 -14.60 -26.19
CA ALA A 297 -9.08 -15.88 -26.88
C ALA A 297 -9.47 -15.69 -28.35
N ASN A 298 -8.57 -15.15 -29.16
CA ASN A 298 -8.90 -14.67 -30.51
C ASN A 298 -8.76 -15.74 -31.61
N LYS A 299 -8.13 -16.89 -31.34
CA LYS A 299 -7.85 -17.89 -32.39
C LYS A 299 -9.08 -18.67 -32.84
N ASP A 300 -10.06 -18.86 -31.97
CA ASP A 300 -11.19 -19.76 -32.24
C ASP A 300 -12.53 -19.03 -32.43
N ALA A 301 -12.54 -17.69 -32.40
CA ALA A 301 -13.76 -16.90 -32.58
C ALA A 301 -14.46 -17.22 -33.91
N ALA A 302 -13.69 -17.53 -34.95
CA ALA A 302 -14.19 -17.92 -36.27
C ALA A 302 -14.90 -19.28 -36.29
N ARG A 303 -14.72 -20.14 -35.27
CA ARG A 303 -15.39 -21.45 -35.18
C ARG A 303 -16.84 -21.34 -34.74
N TYR A 304 -17.20 -20.34 -33.93
CA TYR A 304 -18.57 -20.19 -33.42
C TYR A 304 -19.64 -19.97 -34.52
N PRO A 305 -19.44 -19.12 -35.55
CA PRO A 305 -20.41 -18.97 -36.64
C PRO A 305 -20.58 -20.25 -37.46
N VAL A 306 -19.48 -21.00 -37.66
CA VAL A 306 -19.50 -22.27 -38.39
C VAL A 306 -20.28 -23.30 -37.57
N ALA A 307 -19.95 -23.45 -36.28
CA ALA A 307 -20.64 -24.36 -35.37
C ALA A 307 -22.14 -24.03 -35.21
N ALA A 308 -22.51 -22.75 -35.20
CA ALA A 308 -23.91 -22.33 -35.18
C ALA A 308 -24.68 -22.81 -36.43
N LYS A 309 -24.09 -22.69 -37.62
CA LYS A 309 -24.67 -23.22 -38.87
C LYS A 309 -24.78 -24.74 -38.87
N VAL A 310 -23.76 -25.44 -38.37
CA VAL A 310 -23.82 -26.91 -38.25
C VAL A 310 -24.94 -27.31 -37.28
N ALA A 311 -25.04 -26.63 -36.13
CA ALA A 311 -26.10 -26.88 -35.15
C ALA A 311 -27.51 -26.63 -35.71
N GLU A 312 -27.69 -25.71 -36.67
CA GLU A 312 -28.96 -25.52 -37.39
C GLU A 312 -29.36 -26.76 -38.20
N LEU A 313 -28.39 -27.42 -38.85
CA LEU A 313 -28.61 -28.62 -39.68
C LEU A 313 -28.95 -29.86 -38.85
N LEU A 314 -28.48 -29.94 -37.61
CA LEU A 314 -28.77 -31.06 -36.72
C LEU A 314 -30.22 -31.02 -36.22
N VAL A 315 -30.81 -32.21 -36.04
CA VAL A 315 -32.24 -32.40 -35.73
C VAL A 315 -32.35 -33.14 -34.39
N ARG A 316 -33.12 -32.57 -33.47
CA ARG A 316 -33.37 -33.14 -32.15
C ARG A 316 -34.08 -34.50 -32.26
N GLY A 317 -33.62 -35.49 -31.49
CA GLY A 317 -34.16 -36.85 -31.44
C GLY A 317 -33.68 -37.77 -32.58
N ILE A 318 -32.84 -37.25 -33.49
CA ILE A 318 -32.13 -38.03 -34.50
C ILE A 318 -30.63 -37.82 -34.30
N HIS A 319 -30.19 -36.56 -34.43
CA HIS A 319 -28.78 -36.21 -34.38
C HIS A 319 -28.29 -35.89 -32.94
N TYR A 320 -29.16 -35.41 -32.06
CA TYR A 320 -28.81 -35.12 -30.66
C TYR A 320 -30.00 -35.24 -29.73
N ASP A 321 -29.70 -35.54 -28.47
CA ASP A 321 -30.66 -35.62 -27.36
C ASP A 321 -30.49 -34.45 -26.40
N VAL A 322 -31.60 -34.01 -25.82
CA VAL A 322 -31.67 -32.85 -24.92
C VAL A 322 -32.22 -33.29 -23.58
N GLU A 323 -31.44 -33.09 -22.52
CA GLU A 323 -31.85 -33.35 -21.15
C GLU A 323 -32.20 -32.02 -20.45
N LEU A 324 -33.49 -31.84 -20.18
CA LEU A 324 -34.04 -30.58 -19.67
C LEU A 324 -33.69 -30.30 -18.20
N LYS A 325 -33.36 -31.34 -17.43
CA LYS A 325 -33.10 -31.20 -15.99
C LYS A 325 -31.75 -30.55 -15.71
N ASP A 326 -30.74 -30.95 -16.47
CA ASP A 326 -29.36 -30.49 -16.29
C ASP A 326 -28.92 -29.48 -17.37
N ASN A 327 -29.84 -29.07 -18.25
CA ASN A 327 -29.58 -28.22 -19.42
C ASN A 327 -28.38 -28.73 -20.26
N SER A 328 -28.31 -30.05 -20.45
CA SER A 328 -27.25 -30.72 -21.20
C SER A 328 -27.76 -31.18 -22.57
N VAL A 329 -26.84 -31.27 -23.53
CA VAL A 329 -27.08 -31.81 -24.88
C VAL A 329 -26.03 -32.88 -25.13
N ASN A 330 -26.48 -34.03 -25.64
CA ASN A 330 -25.61 -35.14 -26.02
C ASN A 330 -25.77 -35.42 -27.52
N LEU A 331 -24.67 -35.55 -28.25
CA LEU A 331 -24.68 -35.95 -29.66
C LEU A 331 -24.92 -37.46 -29.75
N THR A 332 -25.72 -37.87 -30.71
CA THR A 332 -25.86 -39.28 -31.10
C THR A 332 -24.77 -39.65 -32.11
N GLU A 333 -24.56 -40.94 -32.37
CA GLU A 333 -23.62 -41.42 -33.40
C GLU A 333 -23.93 -40.84 -34.79
N GLU A 334 -25.21 -40.75 -35.16
CA GLU A 334 -25.67 -40.15 -36.42
C GLU A 334 -25.36 -38.65 -36.48
N GLY A 335 -25.49 -37.94 -35.35
CA GLY A 335 -25.15 -36.52 -35.26
C GLY A 335 -23.66 -36.24 -35.31
N VAL A 336 -22.84 -37.11 -34.73
CA VAL A 336 -21.36 -37.03 -34.85
C VAL A 336 -20.95 -37.20 -36.31
N ALA A 337 -21.43 -38.26 -36.97
CA ALA A 337 -21.09 -38.54 -38.37
C ALA A 337 -21.50 -37.40 -39.33
N LEU A 338 -22.69 -36.81 -39.11
CA LEU A 338 -23.15 -35.68 -39.92
C LEU A 338 -22.32 -34.41 -39.65
N ALA A 339 -21.99 -34.13 -38.39
CA ALA A 339 -21.17 -32.97 -38.04
C ALA A 339 -19.74 -33.08 -38.59
N GLU A 340 -19.12 -34.26 -38.52
CA GLU A 340 -17.80 -34.55 -39.09
C GLU A 340 -17.77 -34.37 -40.61
N MET A 341 -18.81 -34.86 -41.30
CA MET A 341 -18.96 -34.69 -42.74
C MET A 341 -19.05 -33.21 -43.13
N VAL A 342 -19.84 -32.41 -42.39
CA VAL A 342 -20.05 -30.98 -42.71
C VAL A 342 -18.84 -30.12 -42.36
N LEU A 343 -18.11 -30.48 -41.30
CA LEU A 343 -16.90 -29.78 -40.86
C LEU A 343 -15.64 -30.23 -41.62
N GLU A 344 -15.73 -31.26 -42.46
CA GLU A 344 -14.60 -31.90 -43.16
C GLU A 344 -13.52 -32.41 -42.20
N THR A 345 -13.93 -32.90 -41.02
CA THR A 345 -13.03 -33.42 -39.97
C THR A 345 -13.27 -34.91 -39.72
N ASN A 346 -12.22 -35.67 -39.40
CA ASN A 346 -12.36 -37.11 -39.11
C ASN A 346 -12.71 -37.40 -37.64
N ASP A 347 -12.48 -36.44 -36.75
CA ASP A 347 -12.76 -36.56 -35.31
C ASP A 347 -13.06 -35.16 -34.77
N LEU A 348 -14.25 -34.96 -34.23
CA LEU A 348 -14.62 -33.68 -33.62
C LEU A 348 -13.75 -33.34 -32.39
N TRP A 349 -13.22 -34.37 -31.72
CA TRP A 349 -12.53 -34.31 -30.42
C TRP A 349 -11.00 -34.20 -30.58
N ASP A 350 -10.50 -34.02 -31.81
CA ASP A 350 -9.07 -33.83 -32.08
C ASP A 350 -8.50 -32.64 -31.28
N GLU A 351 -7.42 -32.88 -30.53
CA GLU A 351 -6.72 -31.87 -29.74
C GLU A 351 -6.12 -30.76 -30.62
N ASN A 352 -5.76 -31.07 -31.88
CA ASN A 352 -5.19 -30.11 -32.82
C ASN A 352 -6.25 -29.27 -33.53
N ASP A 353 -7.48 -29.78 -33.66
CA ASP A 353 -8.61 -29.08 -34.28
C ASP A 353 -9.95 -29.32 -33.54
N PRO A 354 -10.10 -28.82 -32.30
CA PRO A 354 -11.24 -29.19 -31.46
C PRO A 354 -12.52 -28.47 -31.92
N TRP A 355 -13.48 -29.22 -32.47
CA TRP A 355 -14.82 -28.72 -32.84
C TRP A 355 -15.88 -29.00 -31.78
N ALA A 356 -15.61 -29.97 -30.92
CA ALA A 356 -16.45 -30.46 -29.85
C ALA A 356 -17.24 -29.42 -29.07
N ARG A 357 -16.49 -28.60 -28.36
CA ARG A 357 -17.00 -27.59 -27.45
C ARG A 357 -17.87 -26.58 -28.18
N PHE A 358 -17.49 -26.21 -29.40
CA PHE A 358 -18.19 -25.19 -30.18
C PHE A 358 -19.54 -25.72 -30.65
N LEU A 359 -19.58 -26.95 -31.15
CA LEU A 359 -20.82 -27.58 -31.59
C LEU A 359 -21.77 -27.85 -30.41
N MET A 360 -21.25 -28.36 -29.30
CA MET A 360 -22.04 -28.57 -28.08
C MET A 360 -22.60 -27.25 -27.51
N ASN A 361 -21.79 -26.19 -27.51
CA ASN A 361 -22.25 -24.86 -27.08
C ASN A 361 -23.26 -24.25 -28.05
N ALA A 362 -23.09 -24.45 -29.36
CA ALA A 362 -24.06 -24.01 -30.36
C ALA A 362 -25.41 -24.74 -30.22
N LEU A 363 -25.40 -26.04 -29.96
CA LEU A 363 -26.62 -26.80 -29.68
C LEU A 363 -27.29 -26.38 -28.37
N LYS A 364 -26.52 -26.14 -27.31
CA LYS A 364 -27.04 -25.56 -26.06
C LYS A 364 -27.68 -24.20 -26.30
N ALA A 365 -27.00 -23.32 -27.04
CA ALA A 365 -27.54 -22.01 -27.44
C ALA A 365 -28.82 -22.13 -28.27
N LYS A 366 -28.90 -23.11 -29.19
CA LYS A 366 -30.09 -23.40 -30.00
C LYS A 366 -31.29 -23.78 -29.13
N GLU A 367 -31.13 -24.74 -28.21
CA GLU A 367 -32.24 -25.35 -27.45
C GLU A 367 -32.65 -24.57 -26.19
N PHE A 368 -31.67 -24.12 -25.39
CA PHE A 368 -31.92 -23.56 -24.05
C PHE A 368 -32.00 -22.03 -24.01
N TYR A 369 -31.40 -21.33 -24.97
CA TYR A 369 -31.30 -19.87 -24.96
C TYR A 369 -32.18 -19.26 -26.06
N ARG A 370 -33.38 -18.85 -25.67
CA ARG A 370 -34.38 -18.24 -26.55
C ARG A 370 -34.39 -16.73 -26.42
N ARG A 371 -34.46 -16.07 -27.57
CA ARG A 371 -34.64 -14.63 -27.67
C ARG A 371 -35.96 -14.22 -27.02
N ASP A 372 -35.95 -13.07 -26.36
CA ASP A 372 -37.04 -12.46 -25.60
C ASP A 372 -37.48 -13.26 -24.35
N VAL A 373 -36.75 -14.32 -23.99
CA VAL A 373 -36.94 -15.07 -22.73
C VAL A 373 -35.68 -14.99 -21.88
N GLN A 374 -34.57 -15.58 -22.34
CA GLN A 374 -33.29 -15.55 -21.62
C GLN A 374 -32.45 -14.31 -21.94
N TYR A 375 -32.67 -13.69 -23.10
CA TYR A 375 -31.92 -12.52 -23.54
C TYR A 375 -32.64 -11.72 -24.61
N ILE A 376 -32.19 -10.49 -24.83
CA ILE A 376 -32.61 -9.62 -25.94
C ILE A 376 -31.42 -9.17 -26.76
N VAL A 377 -31.65 -8.84 -28.03
CA VAL A 377 -30.63 -8.26 -28.90
C VAL A 377 -30.87 -6.76 -29.03
N ARG A 378 -29.91 -5.94 -28.58
CA ARG A 378 -29.98 -4.46 -28.66
C ARG A 378 -28.61 -3.89 -29.03
N ASN A 379 -28.57 -2.92 -29.94
CA ASN A 379 -27.34 -2.26 -30.41
C ASN A 379 -26.26 -3.26 -30.89
N GLY A 380 -26.67 -4.35 -31.55
CA GLY A 380 -25.75 -5.39 -32.03
C GLY A 380 -25.14 -6.27 -30.93
N LYS A 381 -25.71 -6.29 -29.71
CA LYS A 381 -25.26 -7.11 -28.58
C LYS A 381 -26.38 -7.97 -28.01
N ALA A 382 -26.06 -9.17 -27.54
CA ALA A 382 -26.96 -10.02 -26.76
C ALA A 382 -26.88 -9.62 -25.26
N LEU A 383 -27.99 -9.18 -24.67
CA LEU A 383 -28.09 -8.75 -23.27
C LEU A 383 -28.96 -9.73 -22.48
N ILE A 384 -28.45 -10.24 -21.37
CA ILE A 384 -29.13 -11.25 -20.55
C ILE A 384 -30.33 -10.64 -19.84
N ILE A 385 -31.45 -11.36 -19.81
CA ILE A 385 -32.60 -11.03 -18.96
C ILE A 385 -32.52 -11.90 -17.69
N ASN A 386 -32.66 -11.26 -16.54
CA ASN A 386 -32.82 -11.98 -15.28
C ASN A 386 -34.24 -12.56 -15.20
N GLU A 387 -34.36 -13.89 -15.24
CA GLU A 387 -35.64 -14.61 -15.29
C GLU A 387 -36.57 -14.29 -14.10
N LEU A 388 -36.01 -13.97 -12.93
CA LEU A 388 -36.80 -13.67 -11.72
C LEU A 388 -37.37 -12.25 -11.73
N THR A 389 -36.71 -11.31 -12.40
CA THR A 389 -37.04 -9.87 -12.32
C THR A 389 -37.48 -9.27 -13.67
N GLY A 390 -37.26 -9.98 -14.78
CA GLY A 390 -37.49 -9.49 -16.14
C GLY A 390 -36.57 -8.33 -16.55
N ARG A 391 -35.56 -7.99 -15.73
CA ARG A 391 -34.65 -6.87 -15.99
C ARG A 391 -33.46 -7.29 -16.85
N VAL A 392 -33.00 -6.38 -17.69
CA VAL A 392 -31.84 -6.56 -18.56
C VAL A 392 -30.55 -6.31 -17.77
N GLU A 393 -29.65 -7.28 -17.77
CA GLU A 393 -28.35 -7.23 -17.09
C GLU A 393 -27.21 -6.95 -18.08
N GLU A 394 -26.96 -5.67 -18.38
CA GLU A 394 -26.01 -5.26 -19.43
C GLU A 394 -24.55 -5.70 -19.19
N LYS A 395 -24.17 -5.92 -17.93
CA LYS A 395 -22.79 -6.28 -17.55
C LYS A 395 -22.56 -7.78 -17.43
N ARG A 396 -23.62 -8.59 -17.48
CA ARG A 396 -23.51 -10.04 -17.27
C ARG A 396 -23.30 -10.75 -18.61
N ARG A 397 -22.49 -11.81 -18.57
CA ARG A 397 -22.29 -12.76 -19.68
C ARG A 397 -22.43 -14.18 -19.17
N TRP A 398 -22.76 -15.11 -20.06
CA TRP A 398 -22.69 -16.54 -19.76
C TRP A 398 -21.24 -17.02 -19.94
N SER A 399 -20.78 -17.91 -19.07
CA SER A 399 -19.43 -18.49 -19.09
C SER A 399 -19.32 -19.64 -20.11
N GLU A 400 -18.11 -20.22 -20.23
CA GLU A 400 -17.86 -21.44 -21.03
C GLU A 400 -18.16 -21.30 -22.53
N GLY A 401 -18.01 -20.11 -23.12
CA GLY A 401 -18.25 -19.90 -24.55
C GLY A 401 -19.73 -19.85 -24.97
N ILE A 402 -20.67 -19.92 -24.02
CA ILE A 402 -22.11 -19.89 -24.32
C ILE A 402 -22.55 -18.53 -24.85
N HIS A 403 -21.97 -17.43 -24.32
CA HIS A 403 -22.31 -16.09 -24.80
C HIS A 403 -21.94 -15.88 -26.26
N GLN A 404 -20.77 -16.38 -26.66
CA GLN A 404 -20.29 -16.37 -28.05
C GLN A 404 -21.15 -17.26 -28.95
N ALA A 405 -21.61 -18.41 -28.46
CA ALA A 405 -22.52 -19.28 -29.19
C ALA A 405 -23.90 -18.60 -29.42
N VAL A 406 -24.41 -17.85 -28.45
CA VAL A 406 -25.64 -17.05 -28.60
C VAL A 406 -25.42 -15.86 -29.54
N GLU A 407 -24.30 -15.14 -29.44
CA GLU A 407 -23.92 -14.09 -30.40
C GLU A 407 -23.84 -14.65 -31.83
N ALA A 408 -23.24 -15.82 -32.01
CA ALA A 408 -23.13 -16.49 -33.30
C ALA A 408 -24.49 -16.95 -33.85
N LYS A 409 -25.36 -17.52 -32.99
CA LYS A 409 -26.73 -17.91 -33.33
C LYS A 409 -27.55 -16.75 -33.90
N GLU A 410 -27.38 -15.56 -33.35
CA GLU A 410 -28.10 -14.35 -33.79
C GLU A 410 -27.36 -13.56 -34.88
N GLY A 411 -26.22 -14.07 -35.38
CA GLY A 411 -25.41 -13.39 -36.41
C GLY A 411 -24.74 -12.09 -35.95
N LEU A 412 -24.49 -11.95 -34.65
CA LEU A 412 -23.84 -10.79 -34.05
C LEU A 412 -22.32 -10.86 -34.16
N GLN A 413 -21.66 -9.72 -33.94
CA GLN A 413 -20.20 -9.68 -33.82
C GLN A 413 -19.78 -10.41 -32.54
N ILE A 414 -19.07 -11.52 -32.69
CA ILE A 414 -18.62 -12.33 -31.57
C ILE A 414 -17.54 -11.58 -30.79
N GLN A 415 -17.77 -11.44 -29.51
CA GLN A 415 -16.81 -10.84 -28.60
C GLN A 415 -15.91 -11.93 -28.04
N ALA A 416 -14.59 -11.76 -28.21
CA ALA A 416 -13.62 -12.72 -27.70
C ALA A 416 -13.79 -12.91 -26.18
N ASP A 417 -13.70 -14.16 -25.73
CA ASP A 417 -13.64 -14.44 -24.30
C ASP A 417 -12.35 -13.88 -23.72
N SER A 418 -12.46 -13.23 -22.57
CA SER A 418 -11.32 -12.83 -21.77
C SER A 418 -10.84 -14.05 -20.97
N VAL A 419 -9.69 -14.60 -21.35
CA VAL A 419 -9.04 -15.70 -20.60
C VAL A 419 -7.93 -15.12 -19.76
N VAL A 420 -7.75 -15.63 -18.54
CA VAL A 420 -6.61 -15.25 -17.69
C VAL A 420 -5.33 -15.86 -18.27
N VAL A 421 -4.44 -15.01 -18.77
CA VAL A 421 -3.16 -15.41 -19.39
C VAL A 421 -2.06 -15.56 -18.34
N ALA A 422 -2.06 -14.66 -17.35
CA ALA A 422 -1.16 -14.73 -16.22
C ALA A 422 -1.84 -14.15 -14.99
N GLN A 423 -1.53 -14.70 -13.83
CA GLN A 423 -2.03 -14.19 -12.54
C GLN A 423 -0.96 -14.36 -11.48
N ILE A 424 -0.94 -13.55 -10.42
CA ILE A 424 -0.12 -13.71 -9.21
C ILE A 424 -0.77 -13.05 -8.01
N THR A 425 -0.67 -13.68 -6.83
CA THR A 425 -1.07 -13.04 -5.57
C THR A 425 0.04 -12.14 -5.05
N TYR A 426 -0.30 -11.10 -4.30
CA TYR A 426 0.73 -10.26 -3.68
C TYR A 426 1.63 -11.07 -2.74
N GLN A 427 1.05 -12.04 -2.02
CA GLN A 427 1.78 -12.89 -1.11
C GLN A 427 2.91 -13.65 -1.83
N SER A 428 2.58 -14.36 -2.92
CA SER A 428 3.59 -15.10 -3.69
C SER A 428 4.54 -14.17 -4.45
N LEU A 429 4.10 -12.99 -4.91
CA LEU A 429 4.99 -11.99 -5.52
C LEU A 429 6.08 -11.54 -4.55
N PHE A 430 5.71 -11.14 -3.33
CA PHE A 430 6.67 -10.62 -2.36
C PHE A 430 7.56 -11.70 -1.74
N LYS A 431 7.11 -12.97 -1.70
CA LYS A 431 7.97 -14.12 -1.37
C LYS A 431 9.15 -14.32 -2.34
N LEU A 432 9.11 -13.74 -3.55
CA LEU A 432 10.22 -13.81 -4.50
C LEU A 432 11.43 -12.97 -4.08
N TYR A 433 11.27 -12.03 -3.14
CA TYR A 433 12.39 -11.24 -2.62
C TYR A 433 13.23 -12.07 -1.64
N PRO A 434 14.56 -12.16 -1.84
CA PRO A 434 15.46 -12.77 -0.86
C PRO A 434 15.41 -12.07 0.51
N LYS A 435 15.13 -10.77 0.50
CA LYS A 435 15.01 -9.94 1.70
C LYS A 435 13.82 -9.01 1.54
N LEU A 436 12.88 -9.09 2.48
CA LEU A 436 11.65 -8.30 2.48
C LEU A 436 11.55 -7.62 3.84
N SER A 437 11.30 -6.31 3.85
CA SER A 437 10.99 -5.55 5.06
C SER A 437 9.80 -4.65 4.82
N GLY A 438 9.22 -4.14 5.91
CA GLY A 438 8.07 -3.26 5.80
C GLY A 438 7.94 -2.31 6.98
N MET A 439 7.20 -1.24 6.78
CA MET A 439 6.91 -0.27 7.83
C MET A 439 5.42 0.05 7.84
N THR A 440 4.86 0.25 9.03
CA THR A 440 3.46 0.67 9.21
C THR A 440 3.26 1.19 10.63
N GLY A 441 2.13 1.85 10.91
CA GLY A 441 1.75 2.23 12.27
C GLY A 441 1.05 1.14 13.08
N THR A 442 0.65 0.03 12.45
CA THR A 442 -0.37 -0.86 13.02
C THR A 442 -0.19 -2.34 12.64
N ALA A 443 1.04 -2.86 12.59
CA ALA A 443 1.32 -4.25 12.19
C ALA A 443 1.15 -5.29 13.30
N LYS A 444 1.27 -4.91 14.58
CA LYS A 444 1.38 -5.85 15.71
C LYS A 444 0.17 -6.74 15.87
N THR A 445 -1.02 -6.27 15.46
CA THR A 445 -2.25 -7.07 15.46
C THR A 445 -2.16 -8.27 14.52
N GLU A 446 -1.47 -8.14 13.39
CA GLU A 446 -1.34 -9.16 12.34
C GLU A 446 0.02 -9.87 12.38
N GLU A 447 0.80 -9.74 13.45
CA GLU A 447 2.14 -10.32 13.56
C GLU A 447 2.16 -11.83 13.27
N LYS A 448 1.12 -12.56 13.68
CA LYS A 448 0.99 -14.00 13.41
C LYS A 448 0.83 -14.29 11.91
N GLU A 449 0.10 -13.44 11.19
CA GLU A 449 -0.08 -13.57 9.73
C GLU A 449 1.25 -13.30 9.02
N PHE A 450 1.93 -12.20 9.38
CA PHE A 450 3.24 -11.86 8.81
C PHE A 450 4.31 -12.92 9.07
N LEU A 451 4.40 -13.43 10.30
CA LEU A 451 5.38 -14.45 10.65
C LEU A 451 5.09 -15.77 9.92
N LYS A 452 3.81 -16.16 9.82
CA LYS A 452 3.42 -17.42 9.18
C LYS A 452 3.57 -17.37 7.65
N MET A 453 3.18 -16.27 7.01
CA MET A 453 3.14 -16.16 5.56
C MET A 453 4.47 -15.69 4.95
N PHE A 454 5.15 -14.75 5.62
CA PHE A 454 6.33 -14.06 5.08
C PHE A 454 7.60 -14.29 5.91
N GLN A 455 7.50 -14.96 7.06
CA GLN A 455 8.62 -15.12 8.02
C GLN A 455 9.16 -13.77 8.52
N MET A 456 8.30 -12.74 8.55
CA MET A 456 8.66 -11.39 8.97
C MET A 456 8.15 -11.11 10.39
N PRO A 457 9.03 -10.98 11.39
CA PRO A 457 8.62 -10.56 12.73
C PRO A 457 8.28 -9.07 12.78
N VAL A 458 7.40 -8.68 13.72
CA VAL A 458 6.99 -7.28 13.91
C VAL A 458 7.64 -6.71 15.16
N ILE A 459 8.50 -5.72 14.97
CA ILE A 459 9.18 -5.00 16.05
C ILE A 459 8.46 -3.66 16.26
N GLU A 460 7.95 -3.46 17.47
CA GLU A 460 7.33 -2.19 17.86
C GLU A 460 8.42 -1.22 18.30
N VAL A 461 8.64 -0.21 17.46
CA VAL A 461 9.64 0.83 17.69
C VAL A 461 9.06 1.86 18.66
N PRO A 462 9.82 2.30 19.70
CA PRO A 462 9.37 3.34 20.61
C PRO A 462 9.01 4.64 19.88
N THR A 463 8.06 5.40 20.40
CA THR A 463 7.77 6.75 19.90
C THR A 463 8.84 7.73 20.36
N ASN A 464 9.15 8.76 19.55
CA ASN A 464 10.11 9.79 19.92
C ASN A 464 9.64 10.59 21.15
N LEU A 465 8.33 10.86 21.20
CA LEU A 465 7.65 11.53 22.31
C LEU A 465 6.48 10.68 22.81
N PRO A 466 6.12 10.75 24.11
CA PRO A 466 5.02 9.95 24.66
C PRO A 466 3.68 10.38 24.07
N ASN A 467 2.84 9.41 23.73
CA ASN A 467 1.50 9.68 23.22
C ASN A 467 0.56 10.10 24.36
N ILE A 468 0.04 11.34 24.30
CA ILE A 468 -0.90 11.92 25.28
C ILE A 468 -2.34 12.04 24.73
N ARG A 469 -2.64 11.39 23.61
CA ARG A 469 -3.97 11.41 22.98
C ARG A 469 -5.02 10.79 23.89
N MET A 470 -6.19 11.42 23.96
CA MET A 470 -7.34 10.92 24.69
C MET A 470 -8.28 10.13 23.76
N ASP A 471 -8.29 8.81 23.88
CA ASP A 471 -9.25 7.95 23.18
C ASP A 471 -10.53 7.85 24.01
N LEU A 472 -11.58 8.56 23.58
CA LEU A 472 -12.87 8.62 24.26
C LEU A 472 -13.66 7.31 24.05
N PRO A 473 -14.57 6.95 24.97
CA PRO A 473 -15.42 5.77 24.81
C PRO A 473 -16.20 5.77 23.49
N ILE A 474 -16.45 4.57 22.95
CA ILE A 474 -17.28 4.38 21.77
C ILE A 474 -18.75 4.64 22.15
N GLN A 475 -19.44 5.45 21.37
CA GLN A 475 -20.86 5.75 21.53
C GLN A 475 -21.68 4.93 20.54
N ALA A 476 -22.59 4.10 21.04
CA ALA A 476 -23.47 3.28 20.21
C ALA A 476 -24.87 3.89 20.08
N PHE A 477 -25.44 3.86 18.88
CA PHE A 477 -26.75 4.39 18.54
C PHE A 477 -27.67 3.29 17.99
N ALA A 478 -28.96 3.39 18.31
CA ALA A 478 -29.98 2.48 17.81
C ALA A 478 -30.21 2.65 16.31
N THR A 479 -30.31 3.91 15.87
CA THR A 479 -30.61 4.30 14.49
C THR A 479 -29.44 5.02 13.85
N ALA A 480 -29.36 4.97 12.52
CA ALA A 480 -28.37 5.76 11.77
C ALA A 480 -28.69 7.25 11.85
N ARG A 481 -29.97 7.63 11.90
CA ARG A 481 -30.43 9.02 12.00
C ARG A 481 -29.90 9.70 13.26
N GLY A 482 -30.13 9.10 14.44
CA GLY A 482 -29.67 9.65 15.72
C GLY A 482 -28.15 9.79 15.78
N LYS A 483 -27.42 8.81 15.24
CA LYS A 483 -25.96 8.88 15.09
C LYS A 483 -25.54 10.12 14.30
N TRP A 484 -26.09 10.32 13.11
CA TRP A 484 -25.65 11.41 12.23
C TRP A 484 -25.99 12.80 12.77
N GLU A 485 -27.12 12.95 13.45
CA GLU A 485 -27.47 14.19 14.13
C GLU A 485 -26.46 14.50 15.24
N TYR A 486 -26.08 13.50 16.03
CA TYR A 486 -25.08 13.66 17.08
C TYR A 486 -23.66 13.94 16.53
N VAL A 487 -23.27 13.27 15.42
CA VAL A 487 -22.01 13.58 14.71
C VAL A 487 -22.00 15.05 14.27
N ARG A 488 -23.10 15.53 13.68
CA ARG A 488 -23.26 16.93 13.26
C ARG A 488 -23.10 17.89 14.44
N GLU A 489 -23.76 17.61 15.56
CA GLU A 489 -23.68 18.42 16.79
C GLU A 489 -22.27 18.47 17.37
N GLU A 490 -21.55 17.34 17.41
CA GLU A 490 -20.18 17.31 17.91
C GLU A 490 -19.23 18.09 16.99
N VAL A 491 -19.38 17.96 15.66
CA VAL A 491 -18.62 18.76 14.69
C VAL A 491 -18.91 20.25 14.87
N GLU A 492 -20.19 20.64 15.03
CA GLU A 492 -20.60 22.02 15.26
C GLU A 492 -20.01 22.59 16.55
N HIS A 493 -20.07 21.85 17.65
CA HIS A 493 -19.49 22.26 18.93
C HIS A 493 -17.97 22.46 18.85
N MET A 494 -17.24 21.52 18.22
CA MET A 494 -15.80 21.65 18.03
C MET A 494 -15.43 22.82 17.11
N PHE A 495 -16.23 23.05 16.06
CA PHE A 495 -16.08 24.19 15.17
C PHE A 495 -16.29 25.52 15.91
N GLN A 496 -17.29 25.63 16.78
CA GLN A 496 -17.52 26.81 17.61
C GLN A 496 -16.34 27.11 18.56
N LEU A 497 -15.71 26.06 19.10
CA LEU A 497 -14.47 26.19 19.90
C LEU A 497 -13.25 26.59 19.05
N GLY A 498 -13.31 26.44 17.72
CA GLY A 498 -12.20 26.64 16.80
C GLY A 498 -11.25 25.44 16.67
N ARG A 499 -11.62 24.29 17.24
CA ARG A 499 -10.80 23.08 17.22
C ARG A 499 -10.91 22.35 15.88
N PRO A 500 -9.80 21.92 15.24
CA PRO A 500 -9.87 21.17 13.99
C PRO A 500 -10.47 19.78 14.19
N VAL A 501 -11.27 19.34 13.22
CA VAL A 501 -11.94 18.04 13.22
C VAL A 501 -11.66 17.27 11.94
N LEU A 502 -11.30 15.99 12.10
CA LEU A 502 -11.25 15.01 11.02
C LEU A 502 -12.35 13.96 11.25
N VAL A 503 -13.29 13.86 10.32
CA VAL A 503 -14.35 12.84 10.34
C VAL A 503 -14.01 11.74 9.34
N GLY A 504 -13.89 10.50 9.82
CA GLY A 504 -13.68 9.31 8.99
C GLY A 504 -14.99 8.56 8.77
N THR A 505 -15.40 8.43 7.51
CA THR A 505 -16.57 7.65 7.08
C THR A 505 -16.13 6.39 6.34
N THR A 506 -17.03 5.44 6.09
CA THR A 506 -16.72 4.19 5.37
C THR A 506 -17.10 4.23 3.88
N SER A 507 -17.96 5.17 3.48
CA SER A 507 -18.47 5.26 2.10
C SER A 507 -18.57 6.72 1.65
N VAL A 508 -18.52 6.92 0.33
CA VAL A 508 -18.71 8.24 -0.30
C VAL A 508 -20.10 8.79 0.03
N GLU A 509 -21.13 7.94 -0.03
CA GLU A 509 -22.51 8.31 0.32
C GLU A 509 -22.62 8.88 1.74
N ASN A 510 -21.97 8.24 2.72
CA ASN A 510 -21.95 8.73 4.10
C ASN A 510 -21.22 10.06 4.25
N SER A 511 -20.16 10.29 3.47
CA SER A 511 -19.46 11.58 3.44
C SER A 511 -20.30 12.70 2.84
N GLU A 512 -20.99 12.43 1.73
CA GLU A 512 -21.88 13.41 1.09
C GLU A 512 -23.08 13.71 2.00
N TYR A 513 -23.66 12.69 2.66
CA TYR A 513 -24.75 12.88 3.61
C TYR A 513 -24.35 13.79 4.78
N LEU A 514 -23.17 13.58 5.39
CA LEU A 514 -22.67 14.48 6.42
C LEU A 514 -22.35 15.88 5.86
N SER A 515 -21.85 15.96 4.63
CA SER A 515 -21.60 17.23 3.95
C SER A 515 -22.88 18.07 3.83
N GLU A 516 -23.98 17.46 3.42
CA GLU A 516 -25.30 18.11 3.33
C GLU A 516 -25.75 18.64 4.71
N LEU A 517 -25.68 17.82 5.76
CA LEU A 517 -26.04 18.23 7.12
C LEU A 517 -25.21 19.43 7.64
N LEU A 518 -23.94 19.51 7.27
CA LEU A 518 -23.07 20.63 7.63
C LEU A 518 -23.34 21.88 6.77
N LYS A 519 -23.69 21.71 5.47
CA LYS A 519 -24.08 22.81 4.58
C LYS A 519 -25.35 23.52 5.10
N ASP A 520 -26.32 22.76 5.59
CA ASP A 520 -27.55 23.29 6.20
C ASP A 520 -27.26 24.21 7.40
N ARG A 521 -26.20 23.90 8.15
CA ARG A 521 -25.71 24.70 9.28
C ARG A 521 -24.69 25.76 8.89
N LYS A 522 -24.37 25.89 7.61
CA LYS A 522 -23.36 26.82 7.06
C LYS A 522 -21.97 26.60 7.65
N ILE A 523 -21.63 25.36 8.02
CA ILE A 523 -20.31 25.00 8.52
C ILE A 523 -19.42 24.67 7.32
N PRO A 524 -18.32 25.42 7.11
CA PRO A 524 -17.41 25.13 6.02
C PRO A 524 -16.60 23.86 6.29
N HIS A 525 -16.51 23.00 5.29
CA HIS A 525 -15.82 21.73 5.39
C HIS A 525 -15.30 21.28 4.02
N ASN A 526 -14.39 20.31 4.05
CA ASN A 526 -13.83 19.69 2.84
C ASN A 526 -14.13 18.19 2.85
N VAL A 527 -14.50 17.63 1.69
CA VAL A 527 -14.76 16.19 1.52
C VAL A 527 -13.66 15.57 0.65
N LEU A 528 -13.14 14.43 1.09
CA LEU A 528 -12.08 13.67 0.42
C LEU A 528 -12.60 12.27 0.12
N ASN A 529 -12.61 11.91 -1.16
CA ASN A 529 -13.32 10.72 -1.67
C ASN A 529 -12.37 9.61 -2.18
N ALA A 530 -11.08 9.69 -1.82
CA ALA A 530 -10.02 8.72 -2.17
C ALA A 530 -9.90 8.42 -3.68
N ARG A 531 -10.21 9.40 -4.54
CA ARG A 531 -10.11 9.20 -6.00
C ARG A 531 -8.65 9.33 -6.44
N PRO A 532 -8.03 8.34 -7.11
CA PRO A 532 -6.60 8.36 -7.46
C PRO A 532 -6.17 9.62 -8.23
N LYS A 533 -7.02 10.10 -9.16
CA LYS A 533 -6.77 11.33 -9.94
C LYS A 533 -6.62 12.59 -9.07
N TYR A 534 -7.24 12.61 -7.89
CA TYR A 534 -7.25 13.76 -6.98
C TYR A 534 -6.32 13.61 -5.76
N ALA A 535 -5.53 12.53 -5.68
CA ALA A 535 -4.67 12.25 -4.53
C ALA A 535 -3.76 13.44 -4.12
N ALA A 536 -3.17 14.15 -5.09
CA ALA A 536 -2.35 15.33 -4.82
C ALA A 536 -3.15 16.48 -4.19
N ARG A 537 -4.37 16.73 -4.67
CA ARG A 537 -5.27 17.78 -4.15
C ARG A 537 -5.82 17.40 -2.77
N GLU A 538 -6.11 16.12 -2.55
CA GLU A 538 -6.51 15.61 -1.25
C GLU A 538 -5.37 15.76 -0.23
N ALA A 539 -4.13 15.47 -0.62
CA ALA A 539 -2.95 15.68 0.21
C ALA A 539 -2.77 17.16 0.59
N GLU A 540 -2.91 18.08 -0.35
CA GLU A 540 -2.86 19.53 -0.07
C GLU A 540 -3.93 19.96 0.95
N THR A 541 -5.13 19.39 0.86
CA THR A 541 -6.22 19.68 1.79
C THR A 541 -5.93 19.13 3.19
N ILE A 542 -5.45 17.88 3.26
CA ILE A 542 -5.10 17.20 4.52
C ILE A 542 -3.95 17.87 5.24
N ALA A 543 -2.95 18.36 4.50
CA ALA A 543 -1.83 19.10 5.06
C ALA A 543 -2.26 20.39 5.80
N GLN A 544 -3.47 20.89 5.51
CA GLN A 544 -4.07 22.06 6.15
C GLN A 544 -5.19 21.71 7.13
N ALA A 545 -5.51 20.43 7.32
CA ALA A 545 -6.61 19.98 8.18
C ALA A 545 -6.38 20.23 9.68
N GLY A 546 -5.14 20.53 10.08
CA GLY A 546 -4.77 20.84 11.47
C GLY A 546 -4.89 22.31 11.85
N ARG A 547 -5.40 23.17 10.96
CA ARG A 547 -5.59 24.61 11.19
C ARG A 547 -6.84 24.89 12.02
N LYS A 548 -6.90 26.05 12.66
CA LYS A 548 -8.07 26.47 13.45
C LYS A 548 -9.31 26.52 12.55
N TYR A 549 -10.45 26.07 13.06
CA TYR A 549 -11.73 25.95 12.33
C TYR A 549 -11.75 24.96 11.16
N ALA A 550 -10.69 24.18 10.92
CA ALA A 550 -10.66 23.23 9.80
C ALA A 550 -11.54 22.01 10.08
N ILE A 551 -12.54 21.77 9.23
CA ILE A 551 -13.36 20.55 9.24
C ILE A 551 -13.09 19.76 7.96
N THR A 552 -12.65 18.51 8.12
CA THR A 552 -12.31 17.62 7.00
C THR A 552 -13.04 16.30 7.14
N ILE A 553 -13.77 15.91 6.10
CA ILE A 553 -14.44 14.61 5.99
C ILE A 553 -13.60 13.75 5.04
N SER A 554 -13.23 12.55 5.49
CA SER A 554 -12.41 11.60 4.74
C SER A 554 -13.14 10.28 4.59
N THR A 555 -13.38 9.85 3.35
CA THR A 555 -13.88 8.50 3.07
C THR A 555 -12.78 7.47 3.26
N ASN A 556 -13.02 6.46 4.09
CA ASN A 556 -12.09 5.40 4.47
C ASN A 556 -10.75 5.96 4.96
N MET A 557 -9.77 6.01 4.06
CA MET A 557 -8.41 6.47 4.32
C MET A 557 -7.96 7.51 3.29
N ALA A 558 -8.87 8.32 2.76
CA ALA A 558 -8.51 9.45 1.89
C ALA A 558 -7.52 10.38 2.62
N GLY A 559 -6.53 10.90 1.89
CA GLY A 559 -5.42 11.64 2.54
C GLY A 559 -4.34 10.76 3.17
N ARG A 560 -4.25 9.48 2.78
CA ARG A 560 -3.17 8.60 3.25
C ARG A 560 -1.79 9.13 2.90
N GLY A 561 -0.83 8.84 3.79
CA GLY A 561 0.57 9.23 3.62
C GLY A 561 0.84 10.72 3.83
N THR A 562 -0.17 11.57 4.03
CA THR A 562 0.02 12.99 4.33
C THR A 562 -0.20 13.26 5.81
N ASP A 563 0.74 14.00 6.41
CA ASP A 563 0.71 14.31 7.82
C ASP A 563 -0.16 15.54 8.13
N ILE A 564 -1.00 15.42 9.16
CA ILE A 564 -1.79 16.54 9.68
C ILE A 564 -0.97 17.21 10.78
N ILE A 565 -0.42 18.39 10.46
CA ILE A 565 0.37 19.21 11.39
C ILE A 565 -0.58 20.22 12.03
N LEU A 566 -0.55 20.36 13.36
CA LEU A 566 -1.33 21.38 14.06
C LEU A 566 -0.83 22.77 13.66
N GLY A 567 -1.73 23.63 13.17
CA GLY A 567 -1.39 24.92 12.55
C GLY A 567 -1.16 24.86 11.03
N GLY A 568 -1.17 23.67 10.41
CA GLY A 568 -1.02 23.49 8.97
C GLY A 568 0.43 23.38 8.49
N ASN A 569 0.61 22.98 7.23
CA ASN A 569 1.92 22.87 6.60
C ASN A 569 2.34 24.21 5.96
N PRO A 570 3.40 24.89 6.45
CA PRO A 570 3.78 26.23 6.00
C PRO A 570 4.29 26.26 4.55
N LYS A 571 5.01 25.22 4.11
CA LYS A 571 5.55 25.14 2.73
C LYS A 571 4.44 25.04 1.70
N MET A 572 3.45 24.18 1.95
CA MET A 572 2.28 24.04 1.07
C MET A 572 1.40 25.29 1.09
N LEU A 573 1.31 25.96 2.24
CA LEU A 573 0.56 27.20 2.40
C LEU A 573 1.18 28.36 1.63
N ALA A 574 2.50 28.55 1.75
CA ALA A 574 3.26 29.56 1.03
C ALA A 574 3.18 29.33 -0.50
N LYS A 575 3.34 28.08 -0.95
CA LYS A 575 3.15 27.70 -2.36
C LYS A 575 1.77 28.10 -2.86
N LYS A 576 0.71 27.81 -2.09
CA LYS A 576 -0.65 28.16 -2.47
C LYS A 576 -0.87 29.68 -2.56
N ILE A 577 -0.39 30.45 -1.60
CA ILE A 577 -0.48 31.92 -1.63
C ILE A 577 0.20 32.47 -2.88
N LEU A 578 1.35 31.92 -3.24
CA LEU A 578 2.12 32.31 -4.41
C LEU A 578 1.34 31.98 -5.71
N GLU A 579 0.81 30.76 -5.82
CA GLU A 579 -0.04 30.34 -6.94
C GLU A 579 -1.29 31.24 -7.08
N ASP A 580 -2.04 31.44 -5.99
CA ASP A 580 -3.26 32.26 -5.97
C ASP A 580 -3.01 33.73 -6.36
N ARG A 581 -1.81 34.26 -6.05
CA ARG A 581 -1.44 35.67 -6.33
C ARG A 581 -0.74 35.86 -7.67
N LEU A 582 -0.01 34.88 -8.18
CA LEU A 582 0.79 35.02 -9.41
C LEU A 582 0.12 34.43 -10.64
N LEU A 583 -0.53 33.27 -10.54
CA LEU A 583 -1.14 32.60 -11.69
C LEU A 583 -2.14 33.50 -12.46
N PRO A 584 -3.00 34.30 -11.80
CA PRO A 584 -3.89 35.23 -12.51
C PRO A 584 -3.18 36.27 -13.39
N PHE A 585 -1.89 36.53 -13.16
CA PHE A 585 -1.07 37.46 -13.96
C PHE A 585 -0.18 36.74 -14.98
N MET A 586 -0.03 35.43 -14.86
CA MET A 586 0.79 34.60 -15.75
C MET A 586 -0.04 33.97 -16.87
N THR A 587 -1.30 33.61 -16.61
CA THR A 587 -2.12 32.79 -17.52
C THR A 587 -3.57 33.28 -17.58
N GLU A 588 -4.13 33.42 -18.78
CA GLU A 588 -5.57 33.70 -18.99
C GLU A 588 -6.42 32.42 -19.04
N GLU A 589 -5.79 31.24 -19.18
CA GLU A 589 -6.47 29.94 -19.14
C GLU A 589 -7.08 29.69 -17.76
N ALA A 590 -8.38 29.41 -17.72
CA ALA A 590 -8.99 28.83 -16.54
C ALA A 590 -8.29 27.49 -16.23
N PRO A 591 -8.07 27.15 -14.95
CA PRO A 591 -7.44 25.88 -14.60
C PRO A 591 -8.26 24.74 -15.24
N ASN A 592 -7.62 23.99 -16.15
CA ASN A 592 -8.18 22.77 -16.74
C ASN A 592 -8.34 21.71 -15.64
N VAL A 593 -9.38 21.87 -14.84
CA VAL A 593 -9.85 20.87 -13.90
C VAL A 593 -11.22 20.49 -14.46
N GLU A 594 -11.38 19.23 -14.84
CA GLU A 594 -12.71 18.62 -14.85
C GLU A 594 -13.25 18.75 -13.42
N ILE A 595 -14.00 19.83 -13.14
CA ILE A 595 -14.57 20.11 -11.82
C ILE A 595 -15.78 19.20 -11.66
N ASP A 596 -15.51 17.95 -11.33
CA ASP A 596 -16.51 16.98 -10.88
C ASP A 596 -16.65 17.00 -9.33
N GLY A 597 -16.20 18.11 -8.70
CA GLY A 597 -16.27 18.32 -7.26
C GLY A 597 -16.22 19.80 -6.91
N GLU A 598 -17.10 20.23 -6.02
CA GLU A 598 -17.27 21.61 -5.56
C GLU A 598 -15.93 22.32 -5.25
N GLN A 599 -15.91 23.65 -5.41
CA GLN A 599 -14.79 24.46 -4.93
C GLN A 599 -14.60 24.21 -3.42
N ILE A 600 -13.44 23.64 -3.07
CA ILE A 600 -12.98 23.43 -1.68
C ILE A 600 -13.13 24.75 -0.93
N SER A 601 -14.08 24.79 0.00
CA SER A 601 -14.43 26.00 0.73
C SER A 601 -13.36 26.28 1.79
N GLN A 602 -12.36 27.09 1.43
CA GLN A 602 -11.49 27.73 2.44
C GLN A 602 -12.19 28.86 3.20
N LYS A 603 -13.47 29.15 2.91
CA LYS A 603 -14.24 30.13 3.68
C LYS A 603 -14.32 29.63 5.11
N GLY A 604 -13.72 30.33 6.07
CA GLY A 604 -13.81 30.00 7.50
C GLY A 604 -12.51 29.59 8.18
N LEU A 605 -11.44 29.30 7.43
CA LEU A 605 -10.10 29.19 8.02
C LEU A 605 -9.61 30.56 8.51
N SER A 606 -8.74 30.56 9.52
CA SER A 606 -8.06 31.78 9.94
C SER A 606 -7.33 32.42 8.75
N LYS A 607 -7.43 33.75 8.62
CA LYS A 607 -6.71 34.46 7.56
C LYS A 607 -5.25 34.59 7.96
N ILE A 608 -4.36 34.31 7.02
CA ILE A 608 -2.92 34.50 7.21
C ILE A 608 -2.64 35.98 7.00
N GLU A 609 -2.01 36.61 7.98
CA GLU A 609 -1.51 37.97 7.86
C GLU A 609 -0.12 37.90 7.21
N ILE A 610 -0.04 38.37 5.97
CA ILE A 610 1.22 38.46 5.23
C ILE A 610 1.86 39.82 5.55
N GLY A 611 3.15 39.83 5.86
CA GLY A 611 3.88 41.05 6.19
C GLY A 611 3.98 42.02 5.01
N PRO A 612 4.22 43.33 5.27
CA PRO A 612 4.32 44.35 4.23
C PRO A 612 5.47 44.07 3.24
N SER A 613 6.59 43.51 3.71
CA SER A 613 7.73 43.11 2.87
C SER A 613 7.37 41.99 1.90
N SER A 614 6.70 40.94 2.38
CA SER A 614 6.22 39.83 1.57
C SER A 614 5.19 40.28 0.52
N ILE A 615 4.28 41.20 0.89
CA ILE A 615 3.34 41.81 -0.06
C ILE A 615 4.08 42.60 -1.14
N ALA A 616 5.10 43.38 -0.78
CA ALA A 616 5.88 44.16 -1.74
C ALA A 616 6.63 43.25 -2.73
N LEU A 617 7.25 42.16 -2.25
CA LEU A 617 7.94 41.18 -3.10
C LEU A 617 6.97 40.42 -4.01
N LEU A 618 5.81 40.00 -3.50
CA LEU A 618 4.74 39.40 -4.32
C LEU A 618 4.24 40.36 -5.39
N ALA A 619 4.02 41.63 -5.05
CA ALA A 619 3.61 42.64 -6.02
C ALA A 619 4.69 42.88 -7.08
N LYS A 620 5.96 42.89 -6.69
CA LYS A 620 7.10 43.00 -7.62
C LYS A 620 7.14 41.81 -8.59
N ALA A 621 7.02 40.58 -8.08
CA ALA A 621 6.96 39.38 -8.91
C ALA A 621 5.75 39.37 -9.85
N ALA A 622 4.57 39.77 -9.38
CA ALA A 622 3.37 39.91 -10.19
C ALA A 622 3.52 40.98 -11.30
N CYS A 623 4.16 42.12 -10.98
CA CYS A 623 4.44 43.16 -11.97
C CYS A 623 5.40 42.65 -13.05
N ILE A 624 6.44 41.90 -12.69
CA ILE A 624 7.38 41.32 -13.66
C ILE A 624 6.68 40.26 -14.51
N ALA A 625 5.84 39.41 -13.92
CA ALA A 625 5.04 38.43 -14.65
C ALA A 625 4.11 39.09 -15.68
N LYS A 626 3.54 40.25 -15.32
CA LYS A 626 2.62 40.99 -16.19
C LYS A 626 3.33 41.82 -17.28
N TYR A 627 4.40 42.53 -16.94
CA TYR A 627 5.03 43.55 -17.79
C TYR A 627 6.42 43.19 -18.32
N GLY A 628 7.10 42.18 -17.76
CA GLY A 628 8.41 41.71 -18.23
C GLY A 628 8.36 40.93 -19.56
N ARG A 629 7.23 40.96 -20.26
CA ARG A 629 6.96 40.20 -21.49
C ARG A 629 7.58 40.89 -22.71
N LYS A 630 8.59 40.26 -23.34
CA LYS A 630 9.08 40.66 -24.68
C LYS A 630 8.19 40.14 -25.83
N SER A 631 7.35 39.12 -25.60
CA SER A 631 6.38 38.59 -26.57
C SER A 631 4.97 38.46 -25.95
N LYS A 632 3.94 38.61 -26.79
CA LYS A 632 2.51 38.63 -26.43
C LYS A 632 1.87 37.24 -26.29
N GLU A 633 2.64 36.19 -26.00
CA GLU A 633 2.11 34.84 -25.81
C GLU A 633 1.85 34.57 -24.33
N ASP A 634 0.61 34.23 -23.97
CA ASP A 634 0.26 33.76 -22.63
C ASP A 634 0.91 32.41 -22.35
N TRP A 635 1.29 32.19 -21.08
CA TRP A 635 1.87 30.92 -20.70
C TRP A 635 0.76 29.88 -20.57
N PRO A 636 0.93 28.68 -21.14
CA PRO A 636 0.06 27.56 -20.80
C PRO A 636 0.08 27.36 -19.28
N TYR A 637 -1.08 27.06 -18.68
CA TYR A 637 -1.22 26.90 -17.22
C TYR A 637 -0.13 26.01 -16.59
N GLN A 638 0.20 24.90 -17.27
CA GLN A 638 1.23 23.96 -16.85
C GLN A 638 2.64 24.58 -16.80
N LYS A 639 2.98 25.44 -17.78
CA LYS A 639 4.31 26.08 -17.84
C LYS A 639 4.49 27.11 -16.73
N ALA A 640 3.45 27.87 -16.41
CA ALA A 640 3.47 28.81 -15.30
C ALA A 640 3.64 28.09 -13.95
N LYS A 641 2.91 26.99 -13.75
CA LYS A 641 3.04 26.16 -12.56
C LYS A 641 4.43 25.53 -12.41
N LEU A 642 5.02 25.06 -13.53
CA LEU A 642 6.38 24.53 -13.55
C LEU A 642 7.42 25.58 -13.15
N LEU A 643 7.34 26.82 -13.67
CA LEU A 643 8.29 27.87 -13.27
C LEU A 643 8.19 28.21 -11.78
N ILE A 644 6.97 28.30 -11.25
CA ILE A 644 6.78 28.51 -9.81
C ILE A 644 7.43 27.37 -9.03
N GLN A 645 7.23 26.13 -9.45
CA GLN A 645 7.85 24.96 -8.83
C GLN A 645 9.38 24.99 -8.91
N GLU A 646 9.96 25.27 -10.08
CA GLU A 646 11.42 25.40 -10.27
C GLU A 646 12.00 26.52 -9.38
N SER A 647 11.28 27.63 -9.24
CA SER A 647 11.69 28.75 -8.37
C SER A 647 11.66 28.35 -6.88
N ILE A 648 10.65 27.60 -6.45
CA ILE A 648 10.56 27.03 -5.09
C ILE A 648 11.67 26.00 -4.85
N GLU A 649 12.06 25.23 -5.86
CA GLU A 649 13.18 24.29 -5.76
C GLU A 649 14.51 25.04 -5.66
N LYS A 650 14.71 26.10 -6.46
CA LYS A 650 15.88 26.97 -6.38
C LYS A 650 16.03 27.58 -4.99
N SER A 651 14.93 27.99 -4.36
CA SER A 651 14.91 28.58 -3.02
C SER A 651 15.51 27.69 -1.93
N GLN A 652 15.63 26.38 -2.16
CA GLN A 652 16.16 25.44 -1.17
C GLN A 652 17.70 25.40 -1.16
N SER A 653 18.34 26.01 -2.16
CA SER A 653 19.80 26.02 -2.34
C SER A 653 20.44 27.40 -2.12
N VAL A 654 19.63 28.44 -1.93
CA VAL A 654 20.08 29.83 -1.93
C VAL A 654 19.65 30.54 -0.64
N ASP A 655 20.58 31.28 -0.06
CA ASP A 655 20.37 32.09 1.14
C ASP A 655 19.66 33.40 0.79
N ILE A 656 18.75 33.85 1.68
CA ILE A 656 17.95 35.07 1.49
C ILE A 656 18.87 36.29 1.32
N ASP A 657 19.91 36.40 2.15
CA ASP A 657 20.85 37.53 2.12
C ASP A 657 21.65 37.60 0.81
N LYS A 658 21.92 36.45 0.18
CA LYS A 658 22.55 36.39 -1.15
C LYS A 658 21.59 36.83 -2.23
N LEU A 659 20.33 36.42 -2.15
CA LEU A 659 19.30 36.79 -3.11
C LEU A 659 18.93 38.28 -3.02
N GLU A 660 18.82 38.84 -1.83
CA GLU A 660 18.55 40.28 -1.65
C GLU A 660 19.69 41.14 -2.19
N LYS A 661 20.96 40.70 -2.05
CA LYS A 661 22.10 41.36 -2.71
C LYS A 661 22.05 41.25 -4.23
N LEU A 662 21.75 40.07 -4.78
CA LEU A 662 21.57 39.88 -6.22
C LEU A 662 20.41 40.73 -6.78
N LEU A 663 19.31 40.85 -6.02
CA LEU A 663 18.16 41.71 -6.34
C LEU A 663 18.48 43.21 -6.33
N ALA A 664 19.54 43.62 -5.63
CA ALA A 664 20.00 45.01 -5.53
C ALA A 664 21.07 45.36 -6.58
N GLU A 665 21.82 44.37 -7.08
CA GLU A 665 22.98 44.56 -7.96
C GLU A 665 22.68 44.34 -9.46
N GLU A 666 21.68 43.54 -9.84
CA GLU A 666 21.36 43.27 -11.26
C GLU A 666 20.17 44.10 -11.79
N SER A 667 20.42 44.87 -12.87
CA SER A 667 19.41 45.71 -13.55
C SER A 667 18.46 44.95 -14.50
N GLU A 668 18.63 43.63 -14.67
CA GLU A 668 17.69 42.78 -15.41
C GLU A 668 17.14 41.68 -14.48
N LEU A 669 15.96 41.91 -13.89
CA LEU A 669 15.34 40.94 -12.99
C LEU A 669 14.70 39.78 -13.78
N PHE A 670 15.22 38.56 -13.60
CA PHE A 670 14.56 37.35 -14.09
C PHE A 670 13.37 36.99 -13.20
N LEU A 671 12.24 36.63 -13.81
CA LEU A 671 10.99 36.31 -13.11
C LEU A 671 11.17 35.21 -12.06
N GLY A 672 11.98 34.19 -12.34
CA GLY A 672 12.23 33.08 -11.40
C GLY A 672 12.89 33.52 -10.09
N ASP A 673 13.83 34.47 -10.14
CA ASP A 673 14.50 34.97 -8.94
C ASP A 673 13.57 35.84 -8.09
N ALA A 674 12.73 36.65 -8.74
CA ALA A 674 11.69 37.41 -8.05
C ALA A 674 10.68 36.49 -7.34
N ILE A 675 10.25 35.41 -7.99
CA ILE A 675 9.37 34.39 -7.40
C ILE A 675 10.06 33.69 -6.23
N THR A 676 11.35 33.35 -6.37
CA THR A 676 12.15 32.71 -5.32
C THR A 676 12.21 33.57 -4.05
N CYS A 677 12.48 34.86 -4.20
CA CYS A 677 12.55 35.79 -3.07
C CYS A 677 11.19 36.01 -2.42
N ALA A 678 10.14 36.18 -3.22
CA ALA A 678 8.78 36.31 -2.73
C ALA A 678 8.35 35.05 -1.95
N TYR A 679 8.69 33.86 -2.46
CA TYR A 679 8.40 32.60 -1.78
C TYR A 679 9.11 32.50 -0.42
N LEU A 680 10.39 32.83 -0.34
CA LEU A 680 11.15 32.76 0.93
C LEU A 680 10.59 33.70 1.99
N SER A 681 10.24 34.94 1.62
CA SER A 681 9.62 35.90 2.53
C SER A 681 8.23 35.44 2.98
N VAL A 682 7.39 34.95 2.06
CA VAL A 682 6.05 34.42 2.38
C VAL A 682 6.14 33.16 3.24
N LEU A 683 7.16 32.32 3.02
CA LEU A 683 7.40 31.13 3.81
C LEU A 683 7.69 31.48 5.27
N GLN A 684 8.50 32.49 5.55
CA GLN A 684 8.76 32.97 6.91
C GLN A 684 7.48 33.43 7.62
N ASP A 685 6.64 34.22 6.92
CA ASP A 685 5.33 34.65 7.46
C ASP A 685 4.42 33.44 7.73
N CYS A 686 4.39 32.46 6.82
CA CYS A 686 3.61 31.24 6.98
C CYS A 686 4.12 30.37 8.13
N GLU A 687 5.44 30.23 8.31
CA GLU A 687 6.03 29.50 9.42
C GLU A 687 5.67 30.13 10.77
N ALA A 688 5.76 31.46 10.87
CA ALA A 688 5.35 32.19 12.08
C ALA A 688 3.85 32.03 12.35
N HIS A 689 3.01 32.15 11.33
CA HIS A 689 1.56 31.96 11.45
C HIS A 689 1.20 30.54 11.89
N CYS A 690 1.71 29.52 11.20
CA CYS A 690 1.45 28.11 11.52
C CYS A 690 1.95 27.75 12.92
N LEU A 691 3.07 28.32 13.38
CA LEU A 691 3.58 28.10 14.74
C LEU A 691 2.62 28.67 15.80
N ASN A 692 2.17 29.92 15.61
CA ASN A 692 1.25 30.59 16.53
C ASN A 692 -0.13 29.92 16.56
N GLU A 693 -0.69 29.63 15.38
CA GLU A 693 -1.96 28.92 15.24
C GLU A 693 -1.86 27.50 15.82
N GLY A 694 -0.75 26.79 15.55
CA GLY A 694 -0.50 25.47 16.11
C GLY A 694 -0.47 25.48 17.64
N ALA A 695 0.16 26.47 18.27
CA ALA A 695 0.15 26.63 19.73
C ALA A 695 -1.27 26.91 20.28
N GLU A 696 -2.09 27.68 19.56
CA GLU A 696 -3.49 27.89 19.91
C GLU A 696 -4.31 26.59 19.80
N VAL A 697 -4.19 25.87 18.69
CA VAL A 697 -4.87 24.58 18.47
C VAL A 697 -4.48 23.56 19.55
N LYS A 698 -3.20 23.53 19.96
CA LYS A 698 -2.76 22.66 21.08
C LYS A 698 -3.46 23.02 22.39
N ARG A 699 -3.63 24.31 22.70
CA ARG A 699 -4.38 24.78 23.89
C ARG A 699 -5.86 24.40 23.83
N LEU A 700 -6.45 24.36 22.63
CA LEU A 700 -7.83 23.92 22.40
C LEU A 700 -8.01 22.38 22.46
N GLY A 701 -6.95 21.63 22.75
CA GLY A 701 -6.99 20.16 22.85
C GLY A 701 -6.51 19.42 21.59
N GLY A 702 -5.94 20.12 20.61
CA GLY A 702 -5.37 19.54 19.39
C GLY A 702 -6.41 18.99 18.41
N LEU A 703 -6.00 18.08 17.51
CA LEU A 703 -6.90 17.50 16.51
C LEU A 703 -7.95 16.59 17.17
N HIS A 704 -9.21 16.78 16.81
CA HIS A 704 -10.30 15.89 17.18
C HIS A 704 -10.64 14.95 16.01
N VAL A 705 -10.65 13.63 16.25
CA VAL A 705 -10.95 12.63 15.22
C VAL A 705 -12.24 11.91 15.55
N ILE A 706 -13.19 11.89 14.62
CA ILE A 706 -14.47 11.21 14.74
C ILE A 706 -14.51 10.06 13.74
N GLY A 707 -14.68 8.82 14.22
CA GLY A 707 -15.03 7.67 13.37
C GLY A 707 -16.53 7.46 13.36
N THR A 708 -17.17 7.49 12.19
CA THR A 708 -18.65 7.41 12.09
C THR A 708 -19.20 5.99 11.97
N SER A 709 -18.30 5.01 11.89
CA SER A 709 -18.55 3.56 11.87
C SER A 709 -17.26 2.82 12.25
N LEU A 710 -17.36 1.53 12.61
CA LEU A 710 -16.19 0.66 12.71
C LEU A 710 -15.87 0.05 11.35
N HIS A 711 -14.59 0.00 11.02
CA HIS A 711 -14.12 -0.73 9.85
C HIS A 711 -14.11 -2.24 10.13
N GLU A 712 -13.98 -3.02 9.06
CA GLU A 712 -13.87 -4.49 9.12
C GLU A 712 -12.67 -4.97 9.94
N SER A 713 -11.66 -4.10 10.13
CA SER A 713 -10.50 -4.37 10.97
C SER A 713 -10.21 -3.19 11.91
N ARG A 714 -9.88 -3.53 13.15
CA ARG A 714 -9.43 -2.61 14.21
C ARG A 714 -8.20 -1.82 13.80
N ARG A 715 -7.39 -2.40 12.92
CA ARG A 715 -6.19 -1.79 12.39
C ARG A 715 -6.51 -0.47 11.69
N ILE A 716 -7.50 -0.48 10.81
CA ILE A 716 -7.93 0.69 10.04
C ILE A 716 -8.51 1.76 10.98
N ASP A 717 -9.29 1.35 11.99
CA ASP A 717 -9.77 2.26 13.03
C ASP A 717 -8.61 2.92 13.80
N ASN A 718 -7.57 2.14 14.15
CA ASN A 718 -6.39 2.66 14.83
C ASN A 718 -5.55 3.59 13.94
N GLN A 719 -5.54 3.38 12.63
CA GLN A 719 -4.91 4.31 11.68
C GLN A 719 -5.64 5.65 11.66
N LEU A 720 -6.98 5.65 11.69
CA LEU A 720 -7.78 6.86 11.82
C LEU A 720 -7.49 7.56 13.15
N ARG A 721 -7.47 6.83 14.29
CA ARG A 721 -7.07 7.39 15.61
C ARG A 721 -5.67 7.99 15.59
N GLY A 722 -4.73 7.34 14.91
CA GLY A 722 -3.34 7.78 14.73
C GLY A 722 -3.17 9.06 13.90
N ARG A 723 -4.25 9.64 13.36
CA ARG A 723 -4.24 10.98 12.77
C ARG A 723 -4.09 12.08 13.82
N ALA A 724 -4.57 11.84 15.05
CA ALA A 724 -4.40 12.75 16.20
C ALA A 724 -3.27 12.30 17.14
N GLY A 725 -2.75 13.26 17.92
CA GLY A 725 -1.79 13.01 18.99
C GLY A 725 -0.39 12.61 18.54
N ARG A 726 0.09 13.22 17.45
CA ARG A 726 1.39 12.89 16.85
C ARG A 726 2.52 13.66 17.52
N GLN A 727 3.71 13.05 17.63
CA GLN A 727 4.87 13.68 18.30
C GLN A 727 4.51 14.27 19.68
N GLY A 728 3.69 13.56 20.46
CA GLY A 728 3.25 14.02 21.78
C GLY A 728 2.29 15.22 21.79
N ASP A 729 1.72 15.58 20.65
CA ASP A 729 0.68 16.61 20.60
C ASP A 729 -0.59 16.16 21.36
N PRO A 730 -1.35 17.12 21.92
CA PRO A 730 -2.69 16.84 22.41
C PRO A 730 -3.61 16.43 21.25
N GLY A 731 -4.63 15.65 21.55
CA GLY A 731 -5.63 15.23 20.58
C GLY A 731 -6.67 14.35 21.26
N SER A 732 -7.82 14.20 20.62
CA SER A 732 -8.81 13.22 21.09
C SER A 732 -9.47 12.49 19.94
N THR A 733 -9.91 11.27 20.22
CA THR A 733 -10.61 10.42 19.24
C THR A 733 -11.91 9.92 19.83
N ARG A 734 -12.95 9.80 19.01
CA ARG A 734 -14.24 9.23 19.40
C ARG A 734 -14.82 8.44 18.23
N PHE A 735 -15.39 7.27 18.53
CA PHE A 735 -16.15 6.50 17.54
C PHE A 735 -17.62 6.53 17.88
N MET A 736 -18.44 6.85 16.90
CA MET A 736 -19.90 6.86 16.97
C MET A 736 -20.41 5.83 15.98
N VAL A 737 -21.12 4.83 16.47
CA VAL A 737 -21.46 3.63 15.70
C VAL A 737 -22.96 3.37 15.78
N SER A 738 -23.58 2.99 14.68
CA SER A 738 -24.99 2.58 14.67
C SER A 738 -25.10 1.07 14.50
N LEU A 739 -26.09 0.44 15.14
CA LEU A 739 -26.44 -0.94 14.83
C LEU A 739 -26.87 -1.15 13.38
N GLN A 740 -27.31 -0.08 12.72
CA GLN A 740 -27.70 -0.09 11.31
C GLN A 740 -26.50 0.08 10.36
N ASP A 741 -25.27 0.23 10.87
CA ASP A 741 -24.09 0.34 10.01
C ASP A 741 -23.82 -0.97 9.25
N GLU A 742 -23.33 -0.85 8.01
CA GLU A 742 -23.14 -1.95 7.06
C GLU A 742 -22.33 -3.13 7.62
N MET A 743 -21.28 -2.85 8.39
CA MET A 743 -20.44 -3.89 8.99
C MET A 743 -21.25 -4.80 9.91
N PHE A 744 -22.11 -4.24 10.77
CA PHE A 744 -22.95 -5.04 11.64
C PHE A 744 -24.04 -5.78 10.87
N GLN A 745 -24.58 -5.21 9.79
CA GLN A 745 -25.55 -5.92 8.95
C GLN A 745 -24.93 -7.13 8.24
N LYS A 746 -23.69 -7.00 7.74
CA LYS A 746 -22.99 -8.07 7.01
C LYS A 746 -22.60 -9.26 7.88
N PHE A 747 -22.18 -9.03 9.13
CA PHE A 747 -21.59 -10.06 9.99
C PHE A 747 -22.53 -10.57 11.09
N ASN A 748 -23.78 -10.08 11.13
CA ASN A 748 -24.72 -10.42 12.18
C ASN A 748 -25.89 -11.25 11.62
N PHE A 749 -25.96 -12.52 12.02
CA PHE A 749 -27.04 -13.45 11.70
C PHE A 749 -28.28 -13.28 12.59
N ASP A 750 -28.26 -12.38 13.59
CA ASP A 750 -29.40 -12.15 14.50
C ASP A 750 -29.36 -10.73 15.13
N THR A 751 -29.70 -9.69 14.36
CA THR A 751 -29.79 -8.28 14.81
C THR A 751 -31.05 -7.98 15.61
N GLU A 752 -32.09 -8.83 15.54
CA GLU A 752 -33.39 -8.52 16.15
C GLU A 752 -33.32 -8.38 17.67
N TRP A 753 -32.55 -9.22 18.36
CA TRP A 753 -32.47 -9.16 19.82
C TRP A 753 -31.73 -7.90 20.30
N ALA A 754 -30.70 -7.45 19.59
CA ALA A 754 -29.90 -6.28 19.95
C ALA A 754 -30.68 -4.99 19.73
N VAL A 755 -31.39 -4.90 18.60
CA VAL A 755 -32.33 -3.79 18.32
C VAL A 755 -33.46 -3.79 19.35
N ARG A 756 -34.06 -4.96 19.66
CA ARG A 756 -35.12 -5.08 20.69
C ARG A 756 -34.64 -4.79 22.11
N LEU A 757 -33.36 -5.03 22.42
CA LEU A 757 -32.78 -4.72 23.73
C LEU A 757 -32.53 -3.21 23.84
N ILE A 758 -31.99 -2.59 22.80
CA ILE A 758 -31.68 -1.16 22.77
C ILE A 758 -32.94 -0.29 22.76
N SER A 759 -33.96 -0.65 21.98
CA SER A 759 -35.25 0.05 22.00
C SER A 759 -35.94 0.00 23.36
N ARG A 760 -35.73 -1.09 24.12
CA ARG A 760 -36.26 -1.27 25.48
C ARG A 760 -35.50 -0.49 26.55
N ILE A 761 -34.24 -0.12 26.30
CA ILE A 761 -33.37 0.59 27.26
C ILE A 761 -33.50 2.10 27.13
N THR A 762 -33.58 2.62 25.90
CA THR A 762 -33.38 4.05 25.67
C THR A 762 -34.64 4.90 25.69
N ASN A 763 -35.84 4.34 25.48
CA ASN A 763 -37.12 5.07 25.34
C ASN A 763 -37.13 6.22 24.29
N ASN A 764 -35.98 6.57 23.69
CA ASN A 764 -35.70 7.57 22.68
C ASN A 764 -34.57 7.04 21.78
N GLU A 765 -34.76 7.05 20.46
CA GLU A 765 -33.84 6.40 19.51
C GLU A 765 -32.53 7.18 19.26
N ASP A 766 -32.42 8.40 19.79
CA ASP A 766 -31.38 9.38 19.46
C ASP A 766 -30.32 9.60 20.57
N ILE A 767 -30.38 8.87 21.69
CA ILE A 767 -29.43 9.04 22.81
C ILE A 767 -28.25 8.06 22.68
N PRO A 768 -26.99 8.52 22.85
CA PRO A 768 -25.82 7.64 22.81
C PRO A 768 -25.80 6.67 23.99
N ILE A 769 -25.44 5.42 23.71
CA ILE A 769 -25.27 4.37 24.72
C ILE A 769 -23.78 4.13 24.95
N GLU A 770 -23.31 4.40 26.16
CA GLU A 770 -21.89 4.28 26.56
C GLU A 770 -21.60 3.03 27.42
N GLY A 771 -22.51 2.05 27.44
CA GLY A 771 -22.38 0.85 28.28
C GLY A 771 -21.21 -0.07 27.85
N HIS A 772 -20.30 -0.38 28.77
CA HIS A 772 -19.15 -1.27 28.54
C HIS A 772 -19.52 -2.63 27.93
N THR A 773 -20.67 -3.20 28.29
CA THR A 773 -21.13 -4.50 27.78
C THR A 773 -21.43 -4.46 26.28
N ILE A 774 -22.10 -3.40 25.82
CA ILE A 774 -22.48 -3.23 24.40
C ILE A 774 -21.22 -3.00 23.58
N VAL A 775 -20.34 -2.10 24.02
CA VAL A 775 -19.06 -1.83 23.35
C VAL A 775 -18.24 -3.12 23.21
N LYS A 776 -18.18 -3.95 24.26
CA LYS A 776 -17.48 -5.24 24.20
C LYS A 776 -18.08 -6.20 23.17
N GLN A 777 -19.41 -6.23 23.02
CA GLN A 777 -20.07 -7.05 22.01
C GLN A 777 -19.81 -6.55 20.59
N LEU A 778 -19.90 -5.24 20.35
CA LEU A 778 -19.61 -4.63 19.04
C LEU A 778 -18.16 -4.90 18.62
N LEU A 779 -17.22 -4.74 19.54
CA LEU A 779 -15.81 -5.08 19.31
C LEU A 779 -15.60 -6.60 19.09
N GLY A 780 -16.48 -7.45 19.62
CA GLY A 780 -16.50 -8.88 19.36
C GLY A 780 -16.92 -9.22 17.93
N LEU A 781 -17.91 -8.52 17.38
CA LEU A 781 -18.33 -8.65 15.99
C LEU A 781 -17.20 -8.26 15.02
N GLN A 782 -16.47 -7.19 15.35
CA GLN A 782 -15.30 -6.79 14.56
C GLN A 782 -14.20 -7.86 14.53
N ILE A 783 -13.92 -8.54 15.65
CA ILE A 783 -12.96 -9.69 15.65
C ILE A 783 -13.45 -10.81 14.74
N ASN A 784 -14.76 -11.06 14.70
CA ASN A 784 -15.33 -12.10 13.83
C ASN A 784 -15.17 -11.73 12.35
N ALA A 785 -15.36 -10.46 11.99
CA ALA A 785 -15.09 -9.95 10.65
C ALA A 785 -13.61 -10.12 10.26
N GLU A 786 -12.67 -9.79 11.16
CA GLU A 786 -11.23 -9.99 10.95
C GLU A 786 -10.90 -11.47 10.68
N LYS A 787 -11.45 -12.38 11.50
CA LYS A 787 -11.26 -13.84 11.32
C LYS A 787 -11.82 -14.34 10.00
N TYR A 788 -12.98 -13.83 9.59
CA TYR A 788 -13.59 -14.20 8.31
C TYR A 788 -12.68 -13.84 7.12
N TYR A 789 -12.21 -12.58 7.08
CA TYR A 789 -11.31 -12.14 6.01
C TYR A 789 -9.93 -12.81 6.06
N PHE A 790 -9.41 -13.09 7.25
CA PHE A 790 -8.22 -13.91 7.42
C PHE A 790 -8.40 -15.31 6.80
N GLY A 791 -9.57 -15.93 6.99
CA GLY A 791 -9.93 -17.21 6.36
C GLY A 791 -9.89 -17.15 4.83
N ILE A 792 -10.49 -16.11 4.23
CA ILE A 792 -10.47 -15.90 2.77
C ILE A 792 -9.04 -15.78 2.25
N ARG A 793 -8.21 -14.93 2.87
CA ARG A 793 -6.81 -14.74 2.45
C ARG A 793 -6.01 -16.02 2.58
N LYS A 794 -6.19 -16.77 3.69
CA LYS A 794 -5.53 -18.06 3.89
C LYS A 794 -5.85 -19.04 2.77
N SER A 795 -7.12 -19.18 2.41
CA SER A 795 -7.54 -20.06 1.31
C SER A 795 -6.95 -19.61 -0.03
N LEU A 796 -6.96 -18.31 -0.31
CA LEU A 796 -6.38 -17.75 -1.54
C LEU A 796 -4.88 -18.06 -1.67
N VAL A 797 -4.12 -17.93 -0.58
CA VAL A 797 -2.69 -18.30 -0.56
C VAL A 797 -2.49 -19.79 -0.76
N GLU A 798 -3.29 -20.64 -0.12
CA GLU A 798 -3.22 -22.10 -0.28
C GLU A 798 -3.49 -22.53 -1.74
N PHE A 799 -4.43 -21.88 -2.42
CA PHE A 799 -4.67 -22.12 -3.85
C PHE A 799 -3.51 -21.62 -4.73
N ASP A 800 -2.96 -20.44 -4.44
CA ASP A 800 -1.86 -19.90 -5.23
C ASP A 800 -0.55 -20.66 -5.03
N GLU A 801 -0.31 -21.26 -3.86
CA GLU A 801 0.87 -22.11 -3.61
C GLU A 801 0.96 -23.30 -4.57
N VAL A 802 -0.18 -23.88 -4.97
CA VAL A 802 -0.23 -24.94 -5.98
C VAL A 802 0.17 -24.39 -7.36
N LEU A 803 -0.34 -23.22 -7.73
CA LEU A 803 -0.04 -22.55 -9.00
C LEU A 803 1.39 -22.00 -9.04
N GLU A 804 1.96 -21.65 -7.90
CA GLU A 804 3.30 -21.11 -7.76
C GLU A 804 4.35 -22.12 -8.24
N VAL A 805 4.20 -23.41 -7.87
CA VAL A 805 5.13 -24.47 -8.28
C VAL A 805 5.16 -24.61 -9.81
N GLN A 806 3.98 -24.68 -10.44
CA GLN A 806 3.87 -24.79 -11.89
C GLN A 806 4.44 -23.57 -12.59
N ARG A 807 4.07 -22.39 -12.10
CA ARG A 807 4.49 -21.10 -12.66
C ARG A 807 5.98 -20.90 -12.55
N LYS A 808 6.58 -21.19 -11.40
CA LYS A 808 8.02 -21.09 -11.19
C LYS A 808 8.77 -21.93 -12.21
N HIS A 809 8.35 -23.18 -12.42
CA HIS A 809 8.96 -24.04 -13.41
C HIS A 809 8.86 -23.46 -14.84
N VAL A 810 7.66 -23.02 -15.24
CA VAL A 810 7.43 -22.43 -16.57
C VAL A 810 8.22 -21.13 -16.75
N TYR A 811 8.22 -20.25 -15.74
CA TYR A 811 8.89 -18.96 -15.81
C TYR A 811 10.41 -19.13 -15.82
N ASP A 812 10.98 -20.00 -14.98
CA ASP A 812 12.41 -20.30 -14.98
C ASP A 812 12.86 -20.82 -16.36
N LEU A 813 12.10 -21.74 -16.95
CA LEU A 813 12.36 -22.24 -18.30
C LEU A 813 12.27 -21.15 -19.37
N ARG A 814 11.21 -20.33 -19.35
CA ARG A 814 11.05 -19.21 -20.30
C ARG A 814 12.21 -18.23 -20.19
N GLN A 815 12.60 -17.88 -18.96
CA GLN A 815 13.70 -16.96 -18.73
C GLN A 815 15.04 -17.56 -19.16
N LEU A 816 15.28 -18.85 -18.94
CA LEU A 816 16.44 -19.56 -19.49
C LEU A 816 16.48 -19.52 -21.02
N ILE A 817 15.33 -19.66 -21.69
CA ILE A 817 15.25 -19.58 -23.16
C ILE A 817 15.51 -18.15 -23.65
N LEU A 818 14.93 -17.13 -22.99
CA LEU A 818 15.06 -15.73 -23.37
C LEU A 818 16.46 -15.16 -23.09
N THR A 819 17.05 -15.53 -21.96
CA THR A 819 18.35 -14.99 -21.50
C THR A 819 19.54 -15.88 -21.87
N GLY A 820 19.30 -17.16 -22.18
CA GLY A 820 20.34 -18.14 -22.48
C GLY A 820 21.17 -17.82 -23.73
N THR A 821 22.49 -17.90 -23.61
CA THR A 821 23.44 -17.45 -24.63
C THR A 821 23.57 -18.38 -25.85
N CYS A 822 23.18 -19.66 -25.76
CA CYS A 822 23.43 -20.66 -26.82
C CYS A 822 22.14 -21.15 -27.52
N LYS A 823 22.00 -20.89 -28.83
CA LYS A 823 20.88 -21.37 -29.67
C LYS A 823 20.66 -22.89 -29.59
N ARG A 824 21.75 -23.67 -29.51
CA ARG A 824 21.71 -25.14 -29.47
C ARG A 824 21.17 -25.69 -28.14
N LEU A 825 21.44 -24.98 -27.04
CA LEU A 825 20.89 -25.30 -25.72
C LEU A 825 19.39 -24.96 -25.65
N ARG A 826 18.97 -23.82 -26.25
CA ARG A 826 17.56 -23.43 -26.35
C ARG A 826 16.73 -24.49 -27.08
N MET A 827 17.22 -25.01 -28.21
CA MET A 827 16.56 -26.10 -28.96
C MET A 827 16.43 -27.39 -28.13
N LYS A 828 17.47 -27.78 -27.39
CA LYS A 828 17.41 -28.96 -26.51
C LYS A 828 16.44 -28.77 -25.34
N LEU A 829 16.47 -27.61 -24.69
CA LEU A 829 15.54 -27.26 -23.61
C LEU A 829 14.09 -27.19 -24.11
N TYR A 830 13.86 -26.68 -25.32
CA TYR A 830 12.54 -26.64 -25.94
C TYR A 830 11.98 -28.05 -26.25
N LEU A 831 12.83 -28.95 -26.75
CA LEU A 831 12.47 -30.36 -26.93
C LEU A 831 12.18 -31.05 -25.59
N GLN A 832 12.97 -30.76 -24.56
CA GLN A 832 12.78 -31.31 -23.22
C GLN A 832 11.48 -30.78 -22.58
N MET A 833 11.10 -29.53 -22.88
CA MET A 833 9.83 -28.92 -22.47
C MET A 833 8.63 -29.60 -23.15
N LEU A 834 8.70 -29.88 -24.45
CA LEU A 834 7.67 -30.65 -25.17
C LEU A 834 7.49 -32.06 -24.57
N ILE A 835 8.58 -32.71 -24.17
CA ILE A 835 8.56 -34.03 -23.53
C ILE A 835 7.96 -33.95 -22.12
N HIS A 836 8.33 -32.93 -21.31
CA HIS A 836 7.79 -32.77 -19.95
C HIS A 836 6.32 -32.34 -19.93
N LEU A 837 5.90 -31.47 -20.85
CA LEU A 837 4.48 -31.07 -20.98
C LEU A 837 3.62 -32.27 -21.35
N ARG A 838 4.05 -33.09 -22.33
CA ARG A 838 3.39 -34.37 -22.63
C ARG A 838 3.38 -35.32 -21.43
N ALA A 839 4.46 -35.39 -20.65
CA ALA A 839 4.49 -36.24 -19.46
C ALA A 839 3.57 -35.75 -18.33
N LEU A 840 3.36 -34.45 -18.18
CA LEU A 840 2.42 -33.85 -17.24
C LEU A 840 0.96 -34.04 -17.69
N GLU A 841 0.67 -33.92 -18.98
CA GLU A 841 -0.63 -34.31 -19.56
C GLU A 841 -0.92 -35.79 -19.30
N ILE A 842 0.04 -36.68 -19.56
CA ILE A 842 -0.12 -38.13 -19.33
C ILE A 842 -0.23 -38.46 -17.82
N GLY A 843 0.47 -37.73 -16.95
CA GLY A 843 0.45 -37.93 -15.50
C GLY A 843 -0.88 -37.54 -14.83
N LEU A 844 -1.62 -36.59 -15.39
CA LEU A 844 -2.97 -36.22 -14.93
C LEU A 844 -4.04 -37.26 -15.31
N TRP A 845 -3.80 -38.04 -16.37
CA TRP A 845 -4.68 -39.13 -16.82
C TRP A 845 -4.30 -40.51 -16.25
N GLY A 846 -3.16 -40.62 -15.56
CA GLY A 846 -2.72 -41.86 -14.90
C GLY A 846 -3.37 -42.12 -13.53
N SER A 847 -4.27 -41.25 -13.09
CA SER A 847 -5.00 -41.34 -11.82
C SER A 847 -6.51 -41.12 -11.98
N SER A 848 -7.07 -41.62 -13.07
CA SER A 848 -8.51 -41.87 -13.25
C SER A 848 -8.79 -43.36 -13.28
#